data_AF-A0A3M6W1N1-F1
#
_entry.id   AF-A0A3M6W1N1-F1
#
_cell.length_a   1.000
_cell.length_b   1.000
_cell.length_c   1.000
_cell.angle_alpha   90.00
_cell.angle_beta   90.00
_cell.angle_gamma   90.00
#
_symmetry.space_group_name_H-M   'P 1'
#
loop_
_entity.id
_entity.type
_entity.pdbx_description
1 polymer ?
#
loop_
_entity_poly.entity_id
_entity_poly.type
_entity_poly.pdbx_seq_one_letter_code
_entity_poly.pdbx_strand_id
1 'polypeptide(L)'
;MIDEIKEYLDENTYSRVCLYMVSMVPLLTYPDNDRFVRTAHDIYVHYKQLTQAMSLAIKLNDMDLIKADFAATKDKALKRQLAFILGRQRICLDLEGEDAEDPELQDCINNTKLPEHFKSLAKELNILDPKVPEDIYKSHLESSRTAGMTNTDSARHNLASAFVNAFVNAGFGEDKLMLVEGGVKQSWIWKVKEDGMISTAASAGMLMLWDVEMGLDKMDAYTYVPEDQIKAGAALGMGVMNSGVRLDSDPTMALLGDLEGKSVAHKMASIMGLGLAYAGSQKEDLLELLLPYVSDTSVDMQLSAMAALSLGLIFVGSAQSDVSEAIIQTFLDEDRTNQLKDKWTRFMTLGLALLFFGQQEEVDVVLETLKAIDHPMSKPASVLAEICAWTGTGAVLKLQQLLHICNEHIEEKEEKEGDDKKEEGEEKRDLSGDMLVQAYAVIGLSLVAMGEEVGQDMVLRQFGHLMHYGEANIRKAVPLAMGLISPSNPQMKVYDTLSRYSHDNDIDVAVNAIFAMGILGAGTNNARLAQLLRQLASYYHRDANALFMVRIAQGLLHMGKGTMSINPFHTDRSVMSRVGAAGLLTVAVSLIDNPKAFILGDHHYLLYFLVTAMHPRFLITLDEDLKPVQVNVRVGQAVDVVGQAGRPKTITGWQTQSTPVLLGYGERAELEDEEWICMANVMEGICILRKNPEWEAS
;
A
#
# COMPACT_ATOMS: atom_id res chain seq x y z
N MET A 1 -36.00 -1.70 14.43
CA MET A 1 -36.13 -0.25 14.23
C MET A 1 -35.25 0.27 13.10
N ILE A 2 -33.94 -0.05 13.04
CA ILE A 2 -33.08 0.37 11.92
C ILE A 2 -33.42 -0.42 10.64
N ASP A 3 -33.66 -1.72 10.74
CA ASP A 3 -34.03 -2.57 9.59
C ASP A 3 -35.40 -2.19 8.96
N GLU A 4 -36.26 -1.54 9.74
CA GLU A 4 -37.61 -1.11 9.34
C GLU A 4 -37.59 0.20 8.54
N ILE A 5 -36.46 0.94 8.54
CA ILE A 5 -36.30 2.20 7.79
C ILE A 5 -36.54 1.97 6.28
N LYS A 6 -36.25 0.75 5.79
CA LYS A 6 -36.45 0.32 4.42
C LYS A 6 -37.91 0.50 3.94
N GLU A 7 -38.88 0.35 4.84
CA GLU A 7 -40.31 0.39 4.48
C GLU A 7 -40.86 1.82 4.33
N TYR A 8 -40.13 2.85 4.78
CA TYR A 8 -40.61 4.23 4.85
C TYR A 8 -39.85 5.21 3.96
N LEU A 9 -39.00 4.71 3.05
CA LEU A 9 -38.16 5.54 2.19
C LEU A 9 -38.81 5.84 0.85
N ASP A 10 -38.73 7.11 0.42
CA ASP A 10 -39.11 7.60 -0.90
C ASP A 10 -37.89 7.84 -1.80
N GLU A 11 -38.08 7.85 -3.12
CA GLU A 11 -37.04 8.12 -4.14
C GLU A 11 -36.28 9.45 -3.95
N ASN A 12 -36.86 10.44 -3.28
CA ASN A 12 -36.16 11.71 -3.02
C ASN A 12 -35.39 11.73 -1.69
N THR A 13 -35.66 10.77 -0.81
CA THR A 13 -35.19 10.77 0.58
C THR A 13 -34.06 9.76 0.80
N TYR A 14 -34.01 8.68 0.00
CA TYR A 14 -33.00 7.62 0.15
C TYR A 14 -31.57 8.14 0.09
N SER A 15 -31.25 9.05 -0.84
CA SER A 15 -29.88 9.56 -1.00
C SER A 15 -29.38 10.29 0.26
N ARG A 16 -30.25 11.05 0.92
CA ARG A 16 -29.92 11.77 2.17
C ARG A 16 -29.80 10.83 3.36
N VAL A 17 -30.71 9.86 3.46
CA VAL A 17 -30.70 8.89 4.56
C VAL A 17 -29.47 8.00 4.47
N CYS A 18 -29.14 7.49 3.29
CA CYS A 18 -27.92 6.70 3.11
C CYS A 18 -26.66 7.53 3.35
N LEU A 19 -26.58 8.77 2.86
CA LEU A 19 -25.43 9.65 3.16
C LEU A 19 -25.28 9.89 4.66
N TYR A 20 -26.39 10.13 5.36
CA TYR A 20 -26.39 10.26 6.82
C TYR A 20 -25.90 8.96 7.49
N MET A 21 -26.45 7.81 7.11
CA MET A 21 -26.05 6.51 7.67
C MET A 21 -24.56 6.27 7.47
N VAL A 22 -24.04 6.44 6.25
CA VAL A 22 -22.61 6.26 5.92
C VAL A 22 -21.73 7.23 6.71
N SER A 23 -22.16 8.48 6.89
CA SER A 23 -21.42 9.48 7.69
C SER A 23 -21.40 9.18 9.19
N MET A 24 -22.40 8.45 9.69
CA MET A 24 -22.51 8.07 11.11
C MET A 24 -21.80 6.76 11.44
N VAL A 25 -21.50 5.91 10.45
CA VAL A 25 -20.77 4.63 10.62
C VAL A 25 -19.50 4.77 11.46
N PRO A 26 -18.64 5.78 11.28
CA PRO A 26 -17.40 5.88 12.05
C PRO A 26 -17.61 6.25 13.54
N LEU A 27 -18.74 6.90 13.86
CA LEU A 27 -19.07 7.32 15.23
C LEU A 27 -19.73 6.22 16.06
N LEU A 28 -20.23 5.18 15.39
CA LEU A 28 -20.91 4.08 16.04
C LEU A 28 -19.87 3.07 16.57
N THR A 29 -20.26 2.32 17.59
CA THR A 29 -19.47 1.19 18.10
C THR A 29 -19.95 -0.11 17.45
N TYR A 30 -19.02 -1.04 17.27
CA TYR A 30 -19.36 -2.43 16.95
C TYR A 30 -20.37 -3.00 17.98
N PRO A 31 -21.41 -3.77 17.61
CA PRO A 31 -21.80 -4.33 16.29
C PRO A 31 -22.73 -3.46 15.43
N ASP A 32 -23.07 -2.26 15.89
CA ASP A 32 -24.07 -1.43 15.22
C ASP A 32 -23.54 -0.87 13.88
N ASN A 33 -22.23 -0.67 13.74
CA ASN A 33 -21.59 -0.20 12.50
C ASN A 33 -21.94 -1.10 11.31
N ASP A 34 -21.78 -2.41 11.48
CA ASP A 34 -22.01 -3.38 10.41
C ASP A 34 -23.50 -3.47 10.07
N ARG A 35 -24.38 -3.40 11.07
CA ARG A 35 -25.84 -3.37 10.85
C ARG A 35 -26.28 -2.13 10.08
N PHE A 36 -25.71 -0.97 10.39
CA PHE A 36 -25.98 0.27 9.66
C PHE A 36 -25.50 0.18 8.21
N VAL A 37 -24.31 -0.38 7.96
CA VAL A 37 -23.80 -0.53 6.58
C VAL A 37 -24.60 -1.56 5.79
N ARG A 38 -24.97 -2.70 6.40
CA ARG A 38 -25.84 -3.73 5.76
C ARG A 38 -27.21 -3.15 5.41
N THR A 39 -27.80 -2.37 6.32
CA THR A 39 -29.09 -1.69 6.06
C THR A 39 -28.97 -0.67 4.94
N ALA A 40 -27.89 0.12 4.91
CA ALA A 40 -27.64 1.09 3.84
C ALA A 40 -27.42 0.40 2.48
N HIS A 41 -26.71 -0.72 2.47
CA HIS A 41 -26.52 -1.58 1.29
C HIS A 41 -27.86 -2.06 0.72
N ASP A 42 -28.71 -2.64 1.57
CA ASP A 42 -30.03 -3.13 1.15
C ASP A 42 -30.92 -2.02 0.58
N ILE A 43 -30.83 -0.80 1.14
CA ILE A 43 -31.53 0.37 0.60
C ILE A 43 -31.01 0.69 -0.82
N TYR A 44 -29.69 0.68 -1.04
CA TYR A 44 -29.12 0.95 -2.35
C TYR A 44 -29.47 -0.11 -3.41
N VAL A 45 -29.54 -1.38 -3.01
CA VAL A 45 -30.00 -2.47 -3.88
C VAL A 45 -31.46 -2.26 -4.27
N HIS A 46 -32.32 -1.87 -3.33
CA HIS A 46 -33.74 -1.57 -3.61
C HIS A 46 -33.92 -0.43 -4.62
N TYR A 47 -33.12 0.63 -4.53
CA TYR A 47 -33.13 1.76 -5.48
C TYR A 47 -32.23 1.56 -6.72
N LYS A 48 -31.69 0.36 -6.94
CA LYS A 48 -30.86 -0.02 -8.11
C LYS A 48 -29.58 0.81 -8.28
N GLN A 49 -29.07 1.43 -7.21
CA GLN A 49 -27.78 2.13 -7.22
C GLN A 49 -26.65 1.17 -6.85
N LEU A 50 -26.33 0.28 -7.80
CA LEU A 50 -25.45 -0.87 -7.57
C LEU A 50 -23.97 -0.47 -7.36
N THR A 51 -23.51 0.65 -7.91
CA THR A 51 -22.14 1.14 -7.67
C THR A 51 -21.91 1.62 -6.25
N GLN A 52 -22.93 2.20 -5.62
CA GLN A 52 -22.89 2.61 -4.21
C GLN A 52 -23.04 1.40 -3.28
N ALA A 53 -23.96 0.48 -3.60
CA ALA A 53 -24.11 -0.79 -2.90
C ALA A 53 -22.79 -1.56 -2.86
N MET A 54 -22.14 -1.75 -4.02
CA MET A 54 -20.88 -2.49 -4.09
C MET A 54 -19.77 -1.84 -3.25
N SER A 55 -19.67 -0.50 -3.25
CA SER A 55 -18.68 0.20 -2.41
C SER A 55 -18.87 -0.07 -0.91
N LEU A 56 -20.12 -0.22 -0.46
CA LEU A 56 -20.44 -0.61 0.92
C LEU A 56 -20.23 -2.11 1.17
N ALA A 57 -20.58 -2.98 0.21
CA ALA A 57 -20.34 -4.41 0.31
C ALA A 57 -18.84 -4.72 0.44
N ILE A 58 -18.00 -4.01 -0.30
CA ILE A 58 -16.55 -4.09 -0.15
C ILE A 58 -16.13 -3.68 1.26
N LYS A 59 -16.68 -2.56 1.78
CA LYS A 59 -16.34 -2.05 3.10
C LYS A 59 -16.66 -3.08 4.19
N LEU A 60 -17.72 -3.87 4.00
CA LEU A 60 -18.12 -4.98 4.89
C LEU A 60 -17.33 -6.27 4.68
N ASN A 61 -16.51 -6.38 3.62
CA ASN A 61 -15.75 -7.58 3.29
C ASN A 61 -16.59 -8.86 3.17
N ASP A 62 -17.79 -8.75 2.61
CA ASP A 62 -18.68 -9.91 2.48
C ASP A 62 -18.71 -10.35 1.00
N MET A 63 -17.92 -11.38 0.68
CA MET A 63 -17.77 -11.90 -0.69
C MET A 63 -19.12 -12.36 -1.28
N ASP A 64 -20.03 -12.85 -0.43
CA ASP A 64 -21.36 -13.30 -0.87
C ASP A 64 -22.26 -12.13 -1.26
N LEU A 65 -22.18 -11.00 -0.53
CA LEU A 65 -22.88 -9.77 -0.91
C LEU A 65 -22.33 -9.17 -2.20
N ILE A 66 -21.01 -9.20 -2.39
CA ILE A 66 -20.39 -8.70 -3.63
C ILE A 66 -20.83 -9.56 -4.82
N LYS A 67 -20.87 -10.89 -4.67
CA LYS A 67 -21.40 -11.81 -5.71
C LYS A 67 -22.88 -11.54 -5.99
N ALA A 68 -23.69 -11.30 -4.96
CA ALA A 68 -25.11 -11.00 -5.10
C ALA A 68 -25.34 -9.67 -5.85
N ASP A 69 -24.59 -8.62 -5.54
CA ASP A 69 -24.66 -7.32 -6.24
C ASP A 69 -24.23 -7.44 -7.71
N PHE A 70 -23.22 -8.27 -7.97
CA PHE A 70 -22.74 -8.54 -9.32
C PHE A 70 -23.80 -9.29 -10.14
N ALA A 71 -24.42 -10.33 -9.57
CA ALA A 71 -25.47 -11.13 -10.21
C ALA A 71 -26.80 -10.37 -10.37
N ALA A 72 -27.09 -9.40 -9.49
CA ALA A 72 -28.28 -8.55 -9.59
C ALA A 72 -28.27 -7.65 -10.84
N THR A 73 -27.10 -7.44 -11.45
CA THR A 73 -26.92 -6.57 -12.62
C THR A 73 -27.07 -7.37 -13.92
N LYS A 74 -27.85 -6.87 -14.89
CA LYS A 74 -27.94 -7.43 -16.27
C LYS A 74 -27.35 -6.52 -17.35
N ASP A 75 -27.02 -5.28 -17.01
CA ASP A 75 -26.51 -4.27 -17.95
C ASP A 75 -24.98 -4.38 -18.10
N LYS A 76 -24.52 -4.53 -19.36
CA LYS A 76 -23.10 -4.76 -19.70
C LYS A 76 -22.20 -3.59 -19.28
N ALA A 77 -22.68 -2.36 -19.40
CA ALA A 77 -21.90 -1.17 -19.02
C ALA A 77 -21.73 -1.04 -17.50
N LEU A 78 -22.79 -1.34 -16.73
CA LEU A 78 -22.70 -1.38 -15.26
C LEU A 78 -21.79 -2.51 -14.79
N LYS A 79 -21.92 -3.73 -15.35
CA LYS A 79 -21.02 -4.84 -14.99
C LYS A 79 -19.55 -4.51 -15.22
N ARG A 80 -19.22 -3.85 -16.34
CA ARG A 80 -17.84 -3.41 -16.61
C ARG A 80 -17.36 -2.35 -15.63
N GLN A 81 -18.21 -1.39 -15.24
CA GLN A 81 -17.84 -0.40 -14.22
C GLN A 81 -17.61 -1.05 -12.85
N LEU A 82 -18.46 -2.00 -12.47
CA LEU A 82 -18.29 -2.78 -11.26
C LEU A 82 -17.02 -3.63 -11.30
N ALA A 83 -16.72 -4.24 -12.46
CA ALA A 83 -15.47 -4.97 -12.69
C ALA A 83 -14.22 -4.09 -12.51
N PHE A 84 -14.23 -2.84 -13.00
CA PHE A 84 -13.11 -1.91 -12.76
C PHE A 84 -12.97 -1.50 -11.29
N ILE A 85 -14.07 -1.39 -10.53
CA ILE A 85 -14.02 -1.10 -9.09
C ILE A 85 -13.42 -2.29 -8.32
N LEU A 86 -13.83 -3.51 -8.66
CA LEU A 86 -13.27 -4.74 -8.08
C LEU A 86 -11.80 -4.94 -8.46
N GLY A 87 -11.46 -4.72 -9.73
CA GLY A 87 -10.09 -4.76 -10.24
C GLY A 87 -9.19 -3.73 -9.56
N ARG A 88 -9.70 -2.54 -9.24
CA ARG A 88 -8.96 -1.52 -8.47
C ARG A 88 -8.64 -1.97 -7.04
N GLN A 89 -9.50 -2.78 -6.44
CA GLN A 89 -9.29 -3.34 -5.11
C GLN A 89 -8.56 -4.67 -5.07
N ARG A 90 -8.32 -5.24 -6.25
CA ARG A 90 -7.70 -6.55 -6.43
C ARG A 90 -8.51 -7.70 -5.82
N ILE A 91 -9.80 -7.51 -5.54
CA ILE A 91 -10.69 -8.58 -5.07
C ILE A 91 -10.98 -9.51 -6.26
N CYS A 92 -10.63 -10.79 -6.11
CA CYS A 92 -10.91 -11.80 -7.11
C CYS A 92 -12.33 -12.32 -6.97
N LEU A 93 -13.11 -12.26 -8.05
CA LEU A 93 -14.31 -13.07 -8.19
C LEU A 93 -14.07 -14.00 -9.37
N ASP A 94 -14.04 -15.30 -9.11
CA ASP A 94 -14.18 -16.28 -10.17
C ASP A 94 -15.62 -16.16 -10.70
N LEU A 95 -15.76 -15.66 -11.92
CA LEU A 95 -17.05 -15.50 -12.58
C LEU A 95 -17.58 -16.89 -12.96
N GLU A 96 -18.78 -17.24 -12.52
CA GLU A 96 -19.48 -18.47 -12.91
C GLU A 96 -20.61 -18.14 -13.92
N GLY A 97 -20.78 -18.97 -14.96
CA GLY A 97 -21.91 -18.91 -15.90
C GLY A 97 -21.66 -18.11 -17.19
N GLU A 98 -22.70 -17.46 -17.74
CA GLU A 98 -22.64 -16.63 -18.98
C GLU A 98 -21.63 -15.47 -18.89
N ASP A 99 -21.26 -15.07 -17.67
CA ASP A 99 -20.27 -14.02 -17.40
C ASP A 99 -18.81 -14.49 -17.59
N ALA A 100 -18.56 -15.80 -17.62
CA ALA A 100 -17.25 -16.38 -17.92
C ALA A 100 -16.95 -16.46 -19.44
N GLU A 101 -17.97 -16.30 -20.29
CA GLU A 101 -17.83 -16.35 -21.75
C GLU A 101 -17.56 -14.97 -22.39
N ASP A 102 -17.59 -13.88 -21.62
CA ASP A 102 -17.32 -12.51 -22.10
C ASP A 102 -15.85 -12.14 -21.80
N PRO A 103 -14.89 -12.41 -22.70
CA PRO A 103 -13.45 -12.18 -22.46
C PRO A 103 -13.12 -10.72 -22.14
N GLU A 104 -13.94 -9.78 -22.61
CA GLU A 104 -13.78 -8.36 -22.30
C GLU A 104 -14.12 -8.01 -20.84
N LEU A 105 -14.99 -8.77 -20.19
CA LEU A 105 -15.33 -8.57 -18.78
C LEU A 105 -14.23 -9.13 -17.87
N GLN A 106 -13.67 -10.28 -18.25
CA GLN A 106 -12.48 -10.85 -17.60
C GLN A 106 -11.27 -9.93 -17.75
N ASP A 107 -11.03 -9.37 -18.94
CA ASP A 107 -10.02 -8.33 -19.16
C ASP A 107 -10.19 -7.12 -18.24
N CYS A 108 -11.44 -6.68 -18.02
CA CYS A 108 -11.75 -5.58 -17.12
C CYS A 108 -11.48 -5.91 -15.65
N ILE A 109 -11.83 -7.12 -15.18
CA ILE A 109 -11.53 -7.58 -13.81
C ILE A 109 -10.02 -7.75 -13.61
N ASN A 110 -9.34 -8.28 -14.64
CA ASN A 110 -7.92 -8.59 -14.63
C ASN A 110 -7.02 -7.39 -14.94
N ASN A 111 -7.59 -6.20 -15.18
CA ASN A 111 -6.90 -4.94 -15.51
C ASN A 111 -5.91 -5.04 -16.69
N THR A 112 -6.12 -5.95 -17.65
CA THR A 112 -5.16 -6.21 -18.74
C THR A 112 -4.91 -4.97 -19.62
N LYS A 113 -5.91 -4.09 -19.77
CA LYS A 113 -5.85 -2.85 -20.57
C LYS A 113 -5.40 -1.61 -19.78
N LEU A 114 -5.11 -1.73 -18.48
CA LEU A 114 -4.63 -0.62 -17.65
C LEU A 114 -3.35 0.05 -18.21
N PRO A 115 -2.34 -0.68 -18.75
CA PRO A 115 -1.15 -0.07 -19.34
C PRO A 115 -1.46 0.75 -20.58
N GLU A 116 -2.42 0.34 -21.39
CA GLU A 116 -2.82 1.07 -22.61
C GLU A 116 -3.45 2.41 -22.26
N HIS A 117 -4.37 2.40 -21.28
CA HIS A 117 -5.01 3.60 -20.75
C HIS A 117 -3.99 4.53 -20.05
N PHE A 118 -3.01 3.97 -19.35
CA PHE A 118 -1.93 4.75 -18.75
C PHE A 118 -1.00 5.37 -19.81
N LYS A 119 -0.67 4.63 -20.87
CA LYS A 119 0.13 5.14 -21.99
C LYS A 119 -0.62 6.19 -22.82
N SER A 120 -1.95 6.09 -22.96
CA SER A 120 -2.74 7.12 -23.63
C SER A 120 -2.73 8.43 -22.85
N LEU A 121 -2.93 8.36 -21.53
CA LEU A 121 -2.76 9.52 -20.63
C LEU A 121 -1.36 10.13 -20.76
N ALA A 122 -0.31 9.28 -20.77
CA ALA A 122 1.07 9.74 -20.90
C ALA A 122 1.34 10.51 -22.20
N LYS A 123 0.74 10.05 -23.32
CA LYS A 123 0.81 10.72 -24.62
C LYS A 123 0.13 12.08 -24.58
N GLU A 124 -1.06 12.17 -23.99
CA GLU A 124 -1.84 13.42 -23.92
C GLU A 124 -1.19 14.45 -23.01
N LEU A 125 -0.57 14.02 -21.91
CA LEU A 125 0.19 14.88 -21.00
C LEU A 125 1.61 15.21 -21.51
N ASN A 126 2.03 14.69 -22.66
CA ASN A 126 3.40 14.83 -23.20
C ASN A 126 4.51 14.45 -22.20
N ILE A 127 4.26 13.45 -21.35
CA ILE A 127 5.20 12.97 -20.32
C ILE A 127 5.88 11.66 -20.72
N LEU A 128 5.85 11.28 -22.00
CA LEU A 128 6.39 10.00 -22.46
C LEU A 128 7.92 9.96 -22.37
N ASP A 129 8.58 11.11 -22.58
CA ASP A 129 10.05 11.21 -22.52
C ASP A 129 10.60 10.80 -21.14
N PRO A 130 11.57 9.85 -21.08
CA PRO A 130 12.13 9.37 -19.82
C PRO A 130 12.90 10.48 -19.11
N LYS A 131 12.64 10.62 -17.80
CA LYS A 131 13.38 11.55 -16.93
C LYS A 131 14.57 10.82 -16.32
N VAL A 132 15.72 11.49 -16.28
CA VAL A 132 16.93 10.94 -15.68
C VAL A 132 16.98 11.35 -14.19
N PRO A 133 17.51 10.52 -13.26
CA PRO A 133 17.75 10.89 -11.87
C PRO A 133 18.43 12.25 -11.68
N GLU A 134 19.34 12.64 -12.59
CA GLU A 134 20.01 13.95 -12.56
C GLU A 134 19.05 15.14 -12.73
N ASP A 135 17.97 14.98 -13.50
CA ASP A 135 16.94 16.01 -13.70
C ASP A 135 16.14 16.28 -12.41
N ILE A 136 16.04 15.26 -11.55
CA ILE A 136 15.37 15.33 -10.24
C ILE A 136 16.30 15.92 -9.21
N TYR A 137 17.55 15.47 -9.19
CA TYR A 137 18.56 15.97 -8.27
C TYR A 137 18.80 17.46 -8.49
N LYS A 138 18.66 17.94 -9.74
CA LYS A 138 18.94 19.33 -10.12
C LYS A 138 20.26 19.78 -9.50
N SER A 139 21.31 18.97 -9.69
CA SER A 139 22.62 19.13 -9.05
C SER A 139 23.24 20.52 -9.28
N HIS A 140 22.86 21.22 -10.36
CA HIS A 140 23.24 22.62 -10.62
C HIS A 140 22.63 23.65 -9.65
N LEU A 141 21.53 23.30 -8.96
CA LEU A 141 20.89 24.10 -7.91
C LEU A 141 21.42 23.73 -6.51
N GLU A 142 22.16 22.64 -6.38
CA GLU A 142 22.88 22.29 -5.15
C GLU A 142 24.16 23.14 -5.03
N SER A 143 24.64 23.40 -3.81
CA SER A 143 25.80 24.29 -3.62
C SER A 143 27.04 23.74 -4.35
N SER A 144 27.86 24.61 -4.95
CA SER A 144 29.06 24.20 -5.71
C SER A 144 30.08 23.39 -4.87
N ARG A 145 30.02 23.46 -3.53
CA ARG A 145 30.82 22.63 -2.61
C ARG A 145 30.31 21.19 -2.46
N THR A 146 29.01 20.96 -2.60
CA THR A 146 28.38 19.64 -2.46
C THR A 146 28.35 18.89 -3.80
N ALA A 147 28.16 19.58 -4.92
CA ALA A 147 28.13 18.99 -6.27
C ALA A 147 29.41 18.22 -6.65
N GLY A 148 30.58 18.66 -6.15
CA GLY A 148 31.87 17.99 -6.40
C GLY A 148 32.10 16.72 -5.57
N MET A 149 31.38 16.54 -4.46
CA MET A 149 31.56 15.41 -3.53
C MET A 149 30.49 14.32 -3.74
N THR A 150 29.29 14.72 -4.15
CA THR A 150 28.20 13.81 -4.56
C THR A 150 28.46 13.11 -5.89
N ASN A 151 29.41 13.61 -6.69
CA ASN A 151 29.86 12.99 -7.95
C ASN A 151 30.87 11.84 -7.75
N THR A 152 31.09 11.38 -6.51
CA THR A 152 31.90 10.18 -6.27
C THR A 152 31.05 8.94 -6.52
N ASP A 153 31.41 8.20 -7.56
CA ASP A 153 30.74 7.00 -8.10
C ASP A 153 30.80 5.83 -7.09
N SER A 154 30.03 5.97 -6.00
CA SER A 154 29.94 4.99 -4.92
C SER A 154 28.83 3.98 -5.22
N ALA A 155 29.06 2.70 -4.91
CA ALA A 155 28.09 1.62 -5.15
C ALA A 155 26.69 1.90 -4.55
N ARG A 156 26.62 2.58 -3.40
CA ARG A 156 25.34 2.99 -2.77
C ARG A 156 24.68 4.16 -3.48
N HIS A 157 25.46 5.10 -4.01
CA HIS A 157 24.93 6.19 -4.82
C HIS A 157 24.32 5.66 -6.12
N ASN A 158 24.98 4.68 -6.73
CA ASN A 158 24.50 3.99 -7.93
C ASN A 158 23.20 3.20 -7.67
N LEU A 159 23.11 2.55 -6.51
CA LEU A 159 21.90 1.86 -6.06
C LEU A 159 20.74 2.85 -5.82
N ALA A 160 21.00 4.00 -5.17
CA ALA A 160 20.00 5.06 -5.00
C ALA A 160 19.49 5.59 -6.34
N SER A 161 20.39 5.83 -7.29
CA SER A 161 20.04 6.30 -8.63
C SER A 161 19.23 5.27 -9.42
N ALA A 162 19.48 3.96 -9.22
CA ALA A 162 18.65 2.90 -9.79
C ALA A 162 17.22 2.92 -9.22
N PHE A 163 17.06 3.05 -7.90
CA PHE A 163 15.72 3.18 -7.27
C PHE A 163 15.00 4.46 -7.70
N VAL A 164 15.68 5.60 -7.73
CA VAL A 164 15.09 6.87 -8.17
C VAL A 164 14.58 6.74 -9.60
N ASN A 165 15.36 6.12 -10.47
CA ASN A 165 14.95 5.87 -11.83
C ASN A 165 13.72 4.93 -11.91
N ALA A 166 13.72 3.85 -11.15
CA ALA A 166 12.59 2.91 -11.06
C ALA A 166 11.31 3.60 -10.59
N PHE A 167 11.38 4.42 -9.55
CA PHE A 167 10.22 5.15 -9.03
C PHE A 167 9.71 6.21 -10.00
N VAL A 168 10.60 6.98 -10.64
CA VAL A 168 10.16 8.07 -11.53
C VAL A 168 9.60 7.56 -12.85
N ASN A 169 10.18 6.51 -13.43
CA ASN A 169 9.76 5.94 -14.71
C ASN A 169 8.85 4.71 -14.57
N ALA A 170 8.29 4.46 -13.37
CA ALA A 170 7.35 3.37 -13.12
C ALA A 170 6.17 3.39 -14.12
N GLY A 171 5.98 2.27 -14.84
CA GLY A 171 4.88 2.06 -15.80
C GLY A 171 5.04 2.69 -17.19
N PHE A 172 6.16 3.37 -17.48
CA PHE A 172 6.36 4.03 -18.79
C PHE A 172 7.15 3.19 -19.81
N GLY A 173 7.72 2.05 -19.42
CA GLY A 173 8.31 1.05 -20.33
C GLY A 173 9.62 1.42 -21.06
N GLU A 174 9.97 2.71 -21.11
CA GLU A 174 11.20 3.24 -21.70
C GLU A 174 12.05 3.98 -20.66
N ASP A 175 13.35 3.70 -20.68
CA ASP A 175 14.34 4.37 -19.85
C ASP A 175 15.71 4.41 -20.55
N LYS A 176 16.53 5.41 -20.22
CA LYS A 176 17.88 5.64 -20.77
C LYS A 176 19.01 4.99 -19.97
N LEU A 177 18.76 4.50 -18.74
CA LEU A 177 19.80 4.01 -17.83
C LEU A 177 19.81 2.48 -17.65
N MET A 178 18.63 1.87 -17.60
CA MET A 178 18.45 0.46 -17.23
C MET A 178 18.15 -0.43 -18.44
N LEU A 179 17.27 0.04 -19.34
CA LEU A 179 16.82 -0.64 -20.55
C LEU A 179 17.49 -0.04 -21.79
N VAL A 180 18.82 -0.01 -21.84
CA VAL A 180 19.54 0.44 -23.03
C VAL A 180 19.53 -0.68 -24.09
N GLU A 181 19.22 -0.32 -25.35
CA GLU A 181 19.27 -1.21 -26.53
C GLU A 181 20.66 -1.83 -26.83
N GLY A 182 21.67 -1.56 -25.98
CA GLY A 182 23.04 -2.09 -26.04
C GLY A 182 23.30 -3.37 -25.23
N GLY A 183 22.27 -3.91 -24.56
CA GLY A 183 22.30 -5.21 -23.88
C GLY A 183 22.74 -5.20 -22.41
N VAL A 184 22.48 -6.33 -21.74
CA VAL A 184 22.65 -6.57 -20.28
C VAL A 184 24.03 -6.19 -19.74
N LYS A 185 25.07 -6.14 -20.57
CA LYS A 185 26.46 -5.79 -20.18
C LYS A 185 26.71 -4.27 -20.02
N GLN A 186 25.88 -3.41 -20.59
CA GLN A 186 25.95 -1.95 -20.38
C GLN A 186 24.94 -1.46 -19.33
N SER A 187 24.06 -2.33 -18.84
CA SER A 187 23.11 -1.99 -17.78
C SER A 187 23.83 -1.61 -16.49
N TRP A 188 23.25 -0.64 -15.79
CA TRP A 188 23.73 -0.10 -14.50
C TRP A 188 23.87 -1.16 -13.39
N ILE A 189 23.33 -2.36 -13.62
CA ILE A 189 23.38 -3.54 -12.74
C ILE A 189 24.84 -3.92 -12.36
N TRP A 190 25.78 -3.89 -13.31
CA TRP A 190 27.17 -4.27 -13.05
C TRP A 190 27.98 -3.27 -12.22
N LYS A 191 27.45 -2.05 -12.02
CA LYS A 191 28.07 -1.03 -11.17
C LYS A 191 27.72 -1.21 -9.69
N VAL A 192 26.74 -2.06 -9.40
CA VAL A 192 26.23 -2.31 -8.05
C VAL A 192 26.72 -3.69 -7.58
N LYS A 193 26.93 -3.87 -6.28
CA LYS A 193 27.42 -5.12 -5.69
C LYS A 193 26.28 -5.94 -5.07
N GLU A 194 26.38 -7.27 -5.19
CA GLU A 194 25.62 -8.29 -4.43
C GLU A 194 24.11 -7.99 -4.32
N ASP A 195 23.58 -7.66 -3.14
CA ASP A 195 22.15 -7.42 -2.90
C ASP A 195 21.59 -6.22 -3.67
N GLY A 196 22.47 -5.31 -4.05
CA GLY A 196 22.12 -4.21 -4.93
C GLY A 196 21.89 -4.66 -6.37
N MET A 197 22.46 -5.79 -6.80
CA MET A 197 22.14 -6.37 -8.11
C MET A 197 20.73 -6.95 -8.14
N ILE A 198 20.29 -7.62 -7.06
CA ILE A 198 18.88 -8.07 -6.91
C ILE A 198 17.95 -6.86 -7.06
N SER A 199 18.24 -5.81 -6.30
CA SER A 199 17.40 -4.62 -6.26
C SER A 199 17.38 -3.88 -7.61
N THR A 200 18.52 -3.83 -8.31
CA THR A 200 18.64 -3.17 -9.61
C THR A 200 17.97 -4.00 -10.72
N ALA A 201 17.99 -5.33 -10.65
CA ALA A 201 17.22 -6.18 -11.56
C ALA A 201 15.71 -6.08 -11.31
N ALA A 202 15.28 -6.02 -10.04
CA ALA A 202 13.87 -5.81 -9.69
C ALA A 202 13.36 -4.41 -10.12
N SER A 203 14.21 -3.38 -10.13
CA SER A 203 13.90 -2.06 -10.68
C SER A 203 13.46 -2.14 -12.14
N ALA A 204 14.03 -3.06 -12.93
CA ALA A 204 13.67 -3.21 -14.33
C ALA A 204 12.23 -3.76 -14.49
N GLY A 205 11.78 -4.62 -13.58
CA GLY A 205 10.37 -5.04 -13.51
C GLY A 205 9.42 -3.88 -13.15
N MET A 206 9.85 -2.98 -12.28
CA MET A 206 9.06 -1.79 -11.89
C MET A 206 8.87 -0.78 -13.03
N LEU A 207 9.84 -0.66 -13.94
CA LEU A 207 9.68 0.19 -15.14
C LEU A 207 8.54 -0.28 -16.04
N MET A 208 8.26 -1.59 -16.04
CA MET A 208 7.24 -2.25 -16.85
C MET A 208 6.05 -2.70 -16.00
N LEU A 209 5.76 -1.95 -14.95
CA LEU A 209 4.60 -2.20 -14.10
C LEU A 209 3.33 -2.31 -14.95
N TRP A 210 2.58 -3.40 -14.76
CA TRP A 210 1.34 -3.78 -15.45
C TRP A 210 1.48 -4.24 -16.90
N ASP A 211 2.64 -4.08 -17.56
CA ASP A 211 2.85 -4.52 -18.95
C ASP A 211 3.53 -5.90 -18.98
N VAL A 212 2.71 -6.94 -19.15
CA VAL A 212 3.17 -8.33 -19.03
C VAL A 212 3.78 -8.86 -20.33
N GLU A 213 3.24 -8.47 -21.49
CA GLU A 213 3.70 -8.97 -22.80
C GLU A 213 5.11 -8.48 -23.12
N MET A 214 5.32 -7.15 -23.09
CA MET A 214 6.64 -6.56 -23.34
C MET A 214 7.58 -6.73 -22.14
N GLY A 215 7.01 -6.91 -20.95
CA GLY A 215 7.72 -7.10 -19.69
C GLY A 215 8.48 -8.43 -19.62
N LEU A 216 7.83 -9.52 -20.03
CA LEU A 216 8.41 -10.87 -20.01
C LEU A 216 9.61 -10.98 -20.97
N ASP A 217 9.49 -10.53 -22.21
CA ASP A 217 10.60 -10.58 -23.18
C ASP A 217 11.87 -9.87 -22.69
N LYS A 218 11.68 -8.71 -22.04
CA LYS A 218 12.78 -7.92 -21.47
C LYS A 218 13.33 -8.52 -20.17
N MET A 219 12.49 -9.14 -19.34
CA MET A 219 12.93 -9.82 -18.11
C MET A 219 13.62 -11.15 -18.40
N ASP A 220 13.20 -11.87 -19.44
CA ASP A 220 13.81 -13.13 -19.85
C ASP A 220 15.30 -12.97 -20.14
N ALA A 221 15.70 -11.86 -20.78
CA ALA A 221 17.09 -11.52 -21.00
C ALA A 221 17.94 -11.48 -19.71
N TYR A 222 17.34 -11.15 -18.57
CA TYR A 222 18.02 -11.13 -17.26
C TYR A 222 18.03 -12.51 -16.57
N THR A 223 17.07 -13.40 -16.86
CA THR A 223 17.03 -14.76 -16.30
C THR A 223 18.15 -15.68 -16.83
N TYR A 224 18.62 -15.44 -18.05
CA TYR A 224 19.71 -16.22 -18.66
C TYR A 224 21.12 -15.82 -18.19
N VAL A 225 21.25 -14.76 -17.38
CA VAL A 225 22.55 -14.30 -16.87
C VAL A 225 23.08 -15.30 -15.83
N PRO A 226 24.37 -15.68 -15.85
CA PRO A 226 24.90 -16.75 -15.00
C PRO A 226 24.96 -16.43 -13.49
N GLU A 227 24.70 -15.19 -13.08
CA GLU A 227 24.82 -14.75 -11.68
C GLU A 227 23.48 -14.91 -10.92
N ASP A 228 23.50 -15.70 -9.84
CA ASP A 228 22.29 -16.09 -9.10
C ASP A 228 21.53 -14.90 -8.49
N GLN A 229 22.24 -13.82 -8.14
CA GLN A 229 21.63 -12.59 -7.59
C GLN A 229 20.81 -11.83 -8.63
N ILE A 230 21.26 -11.84 -9.90
CA ILE A 230 20.54 -11.19 -11.00
C ILE A 230 19.32 -12.03 -11.38
N LYS A 231 19.44 -13.37 -11.39
CA LYS A 231 18.31 -14.29 -11.60
C LYS A 231 17.24 -14.12 -10.52
N ALA A 232 17.66 -14.00 -9.25
CA ALA A 232 16.77 -13.73 -8.13
C ALA A 232 16.04 -12.39 -8.32
N GLY A 233 16.76 -11.33 -8.67
CA GLY A 233 16.14 -10.02 -8.93
C GLY A 233 15.21 -10.00 -10.13
N ALA A 234 15.49 -10.78 -11.18
CA ALA A 234 14.59 -10.95 -12.33
C ALA A 234 13.29 -11.67 -11.93
N ALA A 235 13.37 -12.70 -11.08
CA ALA A 235 12.19 -13.38 -10.53
C ALA A 235 11.31 -12.44 -9.70
N LEU A 236 11.90 -11.60 -8.85
CA LEU A 236 11.18 -10.56 -8.13
C LEU A 236 10.57 -9.52 -9.09
N GLY A 237 11.31 -9.11 -10.12
CA GLY A 237 10.84 -8.20 -11.17
C GLY A 237 9.64 -8.73 -11.95
N MET A 238 9.60 -10.04 -12.23
CA MET A 238 8.45 -10.74 -12.82
C MET A 238 7.22 -10.74 -11.91
N GLY A 239 7.41 -10.82 -10.59
CA GLY A 239 6.30 -10.65 -9.65
C GLY A 239 5.80 -9.20 -9.56
N VAL A 240 6.72 -8.23 -9.61
CA VAL A 240 6.42 -6.80 -9.56
C VAL A 240 5.65 -6.34 -10.81
N MET A 241 6.01 -6.78 -12.01
CA MET A 241 5.29 -6.42 -13.24
C MET A 241 3.83 -6.89 -13.22
N ASN A 242 3.60 -8.09 -12.66
CA ASN A 242 2.29 -8.73 -12.64
C ASN A 242 1.46 -8.33 -11.42
N SER A 243 1.93 -7.34 -10.65
CA SER A 243 1.21 -6.84 -9.50
C SER A 243 -0.07 -6.10 -9.93
N GLY A 244 -1.22 -6.77 -9.78
CA GLY A 244 -2.53 -6.20 -10.09
C GLY A 244 -3.01 -6.40 -11.54
N VAL A 245 -2.26 -7.18 -12.34
CA VAL A 245 -2.69 -7.68 -13.65
C VAL A 245 -2.69 -9.20 -13.61
N ARG A 246 -3.72 -9.82 -14.18
CA ARG A 246 -3.86 -11.28 -14.24
C ARG A 246 -4.03 -11.70 -15.69
N LEU A 247 -3.39 -12.80 -16.08
CA LEU A 247 -3.56 -13.40 -17.39
C LEU A 247 -4.06 -14.82 -17.19
N ASP A 248 -4.93 -15.29 -18.07
CA ASP A 248 -5.50 -16.64 -17.99
C ASP A 248 -4.48 -17.74 -18.30
N SER A 249 -3.41 -17.39 -19.04
CA SER A 249 -2.15 -18.12 -18.95
C SER A 249 -1.43 -17.59 -17.73
N ASP A 250 -1.09 -18.43 -16.74
CA ASP A 250 -0.33 -18.06 -15.54
C ASP A 250 1.19 -18.28 -15.75
N PRO A 251 1.93 -17.50 -16.58
CA PRO A 251 3.36 -17.68 -16.78
C PRO A 251 4.12 -17.42 -15.47
N THR A 252 3.61 -16.53 -14.61
CA THR A 252 4.25 -16.22 -13.32
C THR A 252 4.13 -17.37 -12.33
N MET A 253 3.01 -18.10 -12.30
CA MET A 253 2.92 -19.31 -11.47
C MET A 253 3.81 -20.41 -12.03
N ALA A 254 3.83 -20.62 -13.35
CA ALA A 254 4.66 -21.65 -13.97
C ALA A 254 6.17 -21.39 -13.81
N LEU A 255 6.62 -20.13 -13.92
CA LEU A 255 8.03 -19.76 -13.83
C LEU A 255 8.54 -19.60 -12.39
N LEU A 256 7.70 -19.11 -11.48
CA LEU A 256 8.07 -18.92 -10.07
C LEU A 256 7.71 -20.11 -9.18
N GLY A 257 6.80 -20.98 -9.62
CA GLY A 257 6.36 -22.16 -8.86
C GLY A 257 7.37 -23.31 -8.87
N ASP A 258 8.26 -23.36 -9.86
CA ASP A 258 9.41 -24.27 -9.83
C ASP A 258 10.47 -23.73 -8.87
N LEU A 259 10.46 -24.20 -7.62
CA LEU A 259 11.40 -23.81 -6.56
C LEU A 259 12.53 -24.82 -6.34
N GLU A 260 12.55 -25.92 -7.10
CA GLU A 260 13.53 -27.00 -6.92
C GLU A 260 14.92 -26.61 -7.49
N GLY A 261 15.99 -26.91 -6.74
CA GLY A 261 17.38 -26.73 -7.19
C GLY A 261 17.96 -25.30 -7.20
N LYS A 262 17.23 -24.29 -6.71
CA LYS A 262 17.65 -22.87 -6.77
C LYS A 262 18.25 -22.34 -5.45
N SER A 263 19.12 -21.33 -5.56
CA SER A 263 19.79 -20.64 -4.42
C SER A 263 18.79 -20.02 -3.45
N VAL A 264 19.17 -19.84 -2.17
CA VAL A 264 18.31 -19.26 -1.12
C VAL A 264 17.75 -17.89 -1.52
N ALA A 265 18.59 -17.03 -2.11
CA ALA A 265 18.17 -15.71 -2.60
C ALA A 265 17.15 -15.80 -3.74
N HIS A 266 17.29 -16.79 -4.63
CA HIS A 266 16.34 -17.02 -5.74
C HIS A 266 14.99 -17.51 -5.22
N LYS A 267 14.99 -18.45 -4.26
CA LYS A 267 13.76 -18.94 -3.63
C LYS A 267 13.03 -17.81 -2.91
N MET A 268 13.75 -17.01 -2.12
CA MET A 268 13.19 -15.84 -1.44
C MET A 268 12.55 -14.86 -2.43
N ALA A 269 13.28 -14.47 -3.48
CA ALA A 269 12.78 -13.54 -4.48
C ALA A 269 11.56 -14.07 -5.27
N SER A 270 11.51 -15.39 -5.50
CA SER A 270 10.37 -16.04 -6.17
C SER A 270 9.13 -16.06 -5.27
N ILE A 271 9.29 -16.39 -3.99
CA ILE A 271 8.19 -16.35 -2.99
C ILE A 271 7.66 -14.92 -2.82
N MET A 272 8.55 -13.93 -2.76
CA MET A 272 8.17 -12.52 -2.74
C MET A 272 7.43 -12.10 -4.01
N GLY A 273 7.92 -12.53 -5.18
CA GLY A 273 7.30 -12.24 -6.46
C GLY A 273 5.89 -12.81 -6.57
N LEU A 274 5.68 -14.04 -6.10
CA LEU A 274 4.36 -14.68 -6.03
C LEU A 274 3.42 -13.92 -5.09
N GLY A 275 3.90 -13.55 -3.89
CA GLY A 275 3.11 -12.78 -2.93
C GLY A 275 2.68 -11.40 -3.45
N LEU A 276 3.54 -10.74 -4.24
CA LEU A 276 3.26 -9.43 -4.84
C LEU A 276 2.33 -9.49 -6.06
N ALA A 277 2.42 -10.56 -6.85
CA ALA A 277 1.59 -10.78 -8.03
C ALA A 277 0.15 -11.15 -7.62
N TYR A 278 0.00 -12.06 -6.64
CA TYR A 278 -1.28 -12.61 -6.22
C TYR A 278 -1.86 -11.98 -4.94
N ALA A 279 -1.40 -10.78 -4.58
CA ALA A 279 -1.88 -10.09 -3.40
C ALA A 279 -3.40 -9.84 -3.48
N GLY A 280 -4.15 -10.37 -2.52
CA GLY A 280 -5.62 -10.28 -2.45
C GLY A 280 -6.39 -11.24 -3.38
N SER A 281 -5.72 -12.19 -4.05
CA SER A 281 -6.37 -13.12 -4.99
C SER A 281 -7.02 -14.33 -4.33
N GLN A 282 -6.68 -14.68 -3.08
CA GLN A 282 -7.24 -15.83 -2.35
C GLN A 282 -7.19 -17.18 -3.12
N LYS A 283 -6.18 -17.42 -3.96
CA LYS A 283 -6.03 -18.70 -4.67
C LYS A 283 -5.50 -19.81 -3.74
N GLU A 284 -6.23 -20.91 -3.62
CA GLU A 284 -5.84 -22.09 -2.82
C GLU A 284 -4.61 -22.82 -3.38
N ASP A 285 -4.38 -22.80 -4.69
CA ASP A 285 -3.22 -23.46 -5.32
C ASP A 285 -1.86 -22.91 -4.79
N LEU A 286 -1.81 -21.61 -4.46
CA LEU A 286 -0.62 -20.98 -3.90
C LEU A 286 -0.40 -21.34 -2.43
N LEU A 287 -1.49 -21.67 -1.73
CA LEU A 287 -1.44 -22.12 -0.35
C LEU A 287 -0.82 -23.51 -0.28
N GLU A 288 -1.19 -24.44 -1.16
CA GLU A 288 -0.55 -25.76 -1.24
C GLU A 288 0.96 -25.68 -1.54
N LEU A 289 1.37 -24.73 -2.38
CA LEU A 289 2.78 -24.54 -2.74
C LEU A 289 3.61 -23.91 -1.61
N LEU A 290 3.06 -22.94 -0.87
CA LEU A 290 3.81 -22.16 0.12
C LEU A 290 3.73 -22.70 1.54
N LEU A 291 2.66 -23.43 1.91
CA LEU A 291 2.51 -24.03 3.25
C LEU A 291 3.68 -24.95 3.66
N PRO A 292 4.21 -25.82 2.77
CA PRO A 292 5.36 -26.66 3.10
C PRO A 292 6.58 -25.82 3.54
N TYR A 293 6.82 -24.66 2.94
CA TYR A 293 7.94 -23.78 3.30
C TYR A 293 7.75 -23.01 4.62
N VAL A 294 6.50 -22.84 5.06
CA VAL A 294 6.20 -22.28 6.39
C VAL A 294 6.42 -23.36 7.45
N SER A 295 5.90 -24.57 7.21
CA SER A 295 5.96 -25.70 8.16
C SER A 295 7.33 -26.39 8.24
N ASP A 296 8.15 -26.33 7.19
CA ASP A 296 9.46 -26.97 7.16
C ASP A 296 10.45 -26.21 8.04
N THR A 297 10.73 -26.78 9.21
CA THR A 297 11.61 -26.19 10.22
C THR A 297 13.10 -26.31 9.88
N SER A 298 13.46 -27.06 8.83
CA SER A 298 14.84 -27.23 8.38
C SER A 298 15.38 -26.08 7.52
N VAL A 299 14.49 -25.18 7.08
CA VAL A 299 14.82 -24.08 6.17
C VAL A 299 15.19 -22.80 6.92
N ASP A 300 16.06 -21.99 6.30
CA ASP A 300 16.50 -20.69 6.83
C ASP A 300 15.33 -19.77 7.21
N MET A 301 15.47 -19.06 8.33
CA MET A 301 14.42 -18.22 8.93
C MET A 301 13.93 -17.14 7.95
N GLN A 302 14.82 -16.65 7.08
CA GLN A 302 14.47 -15.68 6.04
C GLN A 302 13.42 -16.24 5.07
N LEU A 303 13.54 -17.51 4.66
CA LEU A 303 12.62 -18.12 3.73
C LEU A 303 11.25 -18.35 4.37
N SER A 304 11.23 -18.89 5.59
CA SER A 304 10.01 -19.19 6.34
C SER A 304 9.23 -17.90 6.66
N ALA A 305 9.92 -16.83 7.06
CA ALA A 305 9.31 -15.53 7.32
C ALA A 305 8.74 -14.86 6.05
N MET A 306 9.44 -14.96 4.92
CA MET A 306 8.96 -14.40 3.65
C MET A 306 7.84 -15.22 3.04
N ALA A 307 7.82 -16.55 3.22
CA ALA A 307 6.69 -17.39 2.87
C ALA A 307 5.43 -17.03 3.68
N ALA A 308 5.58 -16.84 4.99
CA ALA A 308 4.48 -16.39 5.86
C ALA A 308 3.97 -14.99 5.47
N LEU A 309 4.86 -14.06 5.14
CA LEU A 309 4.48 -12.73 4.67
C LEU A 309 3.75 -12.78 3.32
N SER A 310 4.26 -13.55 2.35
CA SER A 310 3.62 -13.70 1.05
C SER A 310 2.24 -14.35 1.16
N LEU A 311 2.08 -15.36 2.02
CA LEU A 311 0.77 -15.94 2.32
C LEU A 311 -0.16 -14.91 2.97
N GLY A 312 0.33 -14.14 3.95
CA GLY A 312 -0.41 -13.04 4.55
C GLY A 312 -0.87 -11.98 3.53
N LEU A 313 -0.06 -11.69 2.51
CA LEU A 313 -0.40 -10.75 1.41
C LEU A 313 -1.39 -11.34 0.39
N ILE A 314 -1.38 -12.66 0.17
CA ILE A 314 -2.34 -13.34 -0.72
C ILE A 314 -3.72 -13.41 -0.05
N PHE A 315 -3.75 -13.71 1.25
CA PHE A 315 -4.96 -13.96 2.06
C PHE A 315 -5.33 -12.78 2.98
N VAL A 316 -5.16 -11.54 2.50
CA VAL A 316 -5.47 -10.35 3.30
C VAL A 316 -6.96 -10.26 3.62
N GLY A 317 -7.32 -10.42 4.90
CA GLY A 317 -8.69 -10.29 5.41
C GLY A 317 -9.62 -11.45 5.06
N SER A 318 -9.09 -12.66 4.82
CA SER A 318 -9.90 -13.87 4.61
C SER A 318 -9.96 -14.79 5.83
N ALA A 319 -9.18 -14.51 6.90
CA ALA A 319 -9.05 -15.35 8.10
C ALA A 319 -8.96 -16.87 7.82
N GLN A 320 -8.16 -17.29 6.84
CA GLN A 320 -8.04 -18.73 6.56
C GLN A 320 -7.35 -19.45 7.73
N SER A 321 -8.05 -20.43 8.32
CA SER A 321 -7.58 -21.19 9.49
C SER A 321 -6.23 -21.85 9.22
N ASP A 322 -6.06 -22.49 8.05
CA ASP A 322 -4.88 -23.30 7.73
C ASP A 322 -3.56 -22.50 7.79
N VAL A 323 -3.57 -21.26 7.29
CA VAL A 323 -2.37 -20.38 7.32
C VAL A 323 -2.10 -19.90 8.74
N SER A 324 -3.15 -19.54 9.49
CA SER A 324 -3.00 -19.12 10.88
C SER A 324 -2.50 -20.25 11.77
N GLU A 325 -3.01 -21.47 11.57
CA GLU A 325 -2.57 -22.67 12.28
C GLU A 325 -1.14 -23.04 11.93
N ALA A 326 -0.75 -22.99 10.65
CA ALA A 326 0.63 -23.26 10.24
C ALA A 326 1.61 -22.27 10.86
N ILE A 327 1.26 -20.98 10.91
CA ILE A 327 2.10 -19.96 11.55
C ILE A 327 2.15 -20.16 13.07
N ILE A 328 1.02 -20.46 13.73
CA ILE A 328 0.96 -20.72 15.17
C ILE A 328 1.75 -21.99 15.53
N GLN A 329 1.64 -23.07 14.75
CA GLN A 329 2.45 -24.28 14.93
C GLN A 329 3.93 -23.98 14.79
N THR A 330 4.31 -23.11 13.85
CA THR A 330 5.69 -22.66 13.70
C THR A 330 6.18 -21.84 14.90
N PHE A 331 5.28 -21.09 15.55
CA PHE A 331 5.59 -20.39 16.80
C PHE A 331 5.69 -21.33 18.01
N LEU A 332 4.98 -22.45 18.02
CA LEU A 332 4.97 -23.43 19.12
C LEU A 332 6.18 -24.38 19.12
N ASP A 333 6.95 -24.42 18.03
CA ASP A 333 8.09 -25.33 17.92
C ASP A 333 9.29 -24.85 18.78
N GLU A 334 9.62 -25.63 19.81
CA GLU A 334 10.63 -25.32 20.83
C GLU A 334 12.04 -25.17 20.25
N ASP A 335 12.35 -25.85 19.13
CA ASP A 335 13.67 -25.80 18.47
C ASP A 335 13.96 -24.42 17.82
N ARG A 336 12.91 -23.61 17.56
CA ARG A 336 13.03 -22.27 16.94
C ARG A 336 13.13 -21.13 17.96
N THR A 337 12.93 -21.37 19.26
CA THR A 337 12.96 -20.32 20.30
C THR A 337 14.24 -19.46 20.30
N ASN A 338 15.38 -20.06 19.93
CA ASN A 338 16.67 -19.35 19.80
C ASN A 338 16.82 -18.55 18.49
N GLN A 339 16.16 -18.96 17.41
CA GLN A 339 16.16 -18.28 16.10
C GLN A 339 15.03 -17.25 15.99
N LEU A 340 13.99 -17.35 16.81
CA LEU A 340 12.85 -16.43 16.86
C LEU A 340 13.22 -15.04 17.39
N LYS A 341 14.40 -14.87 18.00
CA LYS A 341 14.98 -13.55 18.31
C LYS A 341 15.54 -12.84 17.09
N ASP A 342 15.60 -13.51 15.93
CA ASP A 342 16.11 -12.92 14.72
C ASP A 342 15.12 -11.92 14.12
N LYS A 343 15.69 -10.96 13.40
CA LYS A 343 15.05 -9.87 12.66
C LYS A 343 13.85 -10.28 11.82
N TRP A 344 13.89 -11.50 11.26
CA TRP A 344 12.93 -12.04 10.32
C TRP A 344 11.61 -12.50 10.95
N THR A 345 11.59 -12.82 12.24
CA THR A 345 10.36 -13.19 12.97
C THR A 345 9.28 -12.12 12.88
N ARG A 346 9.67 -10.85 12.68
CA ARG A 346 8.76 -9.70 12.52
C ARG A 346 7.89 -9.80 11.26
N PHE A 347 8.42 -10.38 10.18
CA PHE A 347 7.66 -10.58 8.95
C PHE A 347 6.70 -11.76 9.08
N MET A 348 7.03 -12.74 9.93
CA MET A 348 6.12 -13.83 10.29
C MET A 348 4.95 -13.33 11.16
N THR A 349 5.22 -12.50 12.17
CA THR A 349 4.15 -11.86 12.97
C THR A 349 3.29 -10.92 12.13
N LEU A 350 3.89 -10.22 11.16
CA LEU A 350 3.15 -9.41 10.20
C LEU A 350 2.29 -10.28 9.27
N GLY A 351 2.81 -11.40 8.77
CA GLY A 351 2.05 -12.35 7.96
C GLY A 351 0.77 -12.81 8.66
N LEU A 352 0.87 -13.17 9.96
CA LEU A 352 -0.28 -13.51 10.79
C LEU A 352 -1.25 -12.32 10.92
N ALA A 353 -0.75 -11.13 11.20
CA ALA A 353 -1.59 -9.94 11.38
C ALA A 353 -2.33 -9.53 10.10
N LEU A 354 -1.71 -9.70 8.93
CA LEU A 354 -2.31 -9.38 7.63
C LEU A 354 -3.50 -10.29 7.27
N LEU A 355 -3.53 -11.53 7.76
CA LEU A 355 -4.68 -12.44 7.56
C LEU A 355 -5.97 -11.86 8.14
N PHE A 356 -5.84 -11.13 9.25
CA PHE A 356 -6.94 -10.54 10.02
C PHE A 356 -7.27 -9.10 9.64
N PHE A 357 -6.78 -8.62 8.50
CA PHE A 357 -6.95 -7.22 8.12
C PHE A 357 -8.43 -6.86 7.87
N GLY A 358 -8.97 -5.94 8.69
CA GLY A 358 -10.36 -5.49 8.58
C GLY A 358 -11.41 -6.48 9.09
N GLN A 359 -11.00 -7.58 9.73
CA GLN A 359 -11.88 -8.47 10.47
C GLN A 359 -11.82 -8.07 11.94
N GLN A 360 -12.95 -7.74 12.55
CA GLN A 360 -12.99 -7.24 13.93
C GLN A 360 -13.09 -8.39 14.95
N GLU A 361 -14.21 -9.14 14.96
CA GLU A 361 -14.48 -10.18 15.98
C GLU A 361 -13.57 -11.42 15.90
N GLU A 362 -13.18 -11.84 14.69
CA GLU A 362 -12.42 -13.09 14.49
C GLU A 362 -11.01 -13.04 15.08
N VAL A 363 -10.53 -11.83 15.40
CA VAL A 363 -9.20 -11.60 15.94
C VAL A 363 -9.12 -11.92 17.43
N ASP A 364 -10.23 -11.79 18.17
CA ASP A 364 -10.23 -12.06 19.62
C ASP A 364 -9.85 -13.51 19.94
N VAL A 365 -10.27 -14.47 19.11
CA VAL A 365 -9.88 -15.88 19.26
C VAL A 365 -8.36 -16.02 19.12
N VAL A 366 -7.77 -15.41 18.09
CA VAL A 366 -6.33 -15.49 17.87
C VAL A 366 -5.55 -14.74 18.94
N LEU A 367 -6.04 -13.59 19.41
CA LEU A 367 -5.42 -12.87 20.53
C LEU A 367 -5.37 -13.73 21.79
N GLU A 368 -6.43 -14.47 22.12
CA GLU A 368 -6.44 -15.40 23.26
C GLU A 368 -5.50 -16.58 23.03
N THR A 369 -5.41 -17.13 21.81
CA THR A 369 -4.42 -18.18 21.51
C THR A 369 -2.98 -17.68 21.63
N LEU A 370 -2.69 -16.46 21.18
CA LEU A 370 -1.36 -15.87 21.29
C LEU A 370 -1.01 -15.58 22.76
N LYS A 371 -1.96 -15.05 23.55
CA LYS A 371 -1.76 -14.84 25.00
C LYS A 371 -1.47 -16.12 25.77
N ALA A 372 -2.01 -17.26 25.31
CA ALA A 372 -1.75 -18.56 25.92
C ALA A 372 -0.33 -19.09 25.63
N ILE A 373 0.37 -18.50 24.66
CA ILE A 373 1.73 -18.88 24.27
C ILE A 373 2.74 -17.97 24.99
N ASP A 374 3.53 -18.56 25.88
CA ASP A 374 4.58 -17.88 26.65
C ASP A 374 5.84 -17.65 25.80
N HIS A 375 5.76 -16.71 24.83
CA HIS A 375 6.89 -16.29 23.99
C HIS A 375 7.08 -14.77 23.99
N PRO A 376 8.34 -14.25 24.01
CA PRO A 376 8.63 -12.81 23.97
C PRO A 376 8.04 -12.08 22.74
N MET A 377 7.85 -12.80 21.63
CA MET A 377 7.29 -12.25 20.39
C MET A 377 5.77 -12.36 20.28
N SER A 378 5.13 -13.06 21.23
CA SER A 378 3.67 -13.18 21.27
C SER A 378 2.98 -11.84 21.57
N LYS A 379 3.53 -11.06 22.52
CA LYS A 379 3.00 -9.73 22.84
C LYS A 379 3.04 -8.77 21.63
N PRO A 380 4.18 -8.59 20.92
CA PRO A 380 4.20 -7.80 19.68
C PRO A 380 3.26 -8.32 18.60
N ALA A 381 3.13 -9.64 18.44
CA ALA A 381 2.22 -10.25 17.47
C ALA A 381 0.76 -9.95 17.80
N SER A 382 0.38 -10.02 19.07
CA SER A 382 -0.97 -9.71 19.54
C SER A 382 -1.36 -8.25 19.26
N VAL A 383 -0.46 -7.31 19.56
CA VAL A 383 -0.71 -5.89 19.29
C VAL A 383 -0.78 -5.61 17.79
N LEU A 384 0.08 -6.26 16.98
CA LEU A 384 0.04 -6.10 15.52
C LEU A 384 -1.25 -6.67 14.90
N ALA A 385 -1.70 -7.84 15.37
CA ALA A 385 -2.97 -8.44 14.94
C ALA A 385 -4.17 -7.56 15.34
N GLU A 386 -4.18 -7.03 16.56
CA GLU A 386 -5.19 -6.07 17.01
C GLU A 386 -5.22 -4.81 16.12
N ILE A 387 -4.05 -4.26 15.78
CA ILE A 387 -3.97 -3.07 14.91
C ILE A 387 -4.55 -3.36 13.51
N CYS A 388 -4.18 -4.49 12.90
CA CYS A 388 -4.66 -4.87 11.57
C CYS A 388 -6.19 -5.12 11.55
N ALA A 389 -6.75 -5.66 12.62
CA ALA A 389 -8.18 -5.87 12.81
C ALA A 389 -8.98 -4.55 12.76
N TRP A 390 -8.50 -3.55 13.50
CA TRP A 390 -9.20 -2.29 13.74
C TRP A 390 -8.82 -1.17 12.76
N THR A 391 -8.08 -1.50 11.72
CA THR A 391 -7.57 -0.50 10.75
C THR A 391 -8.71 0.23 10.04
N GLY A 392 -8.65 1.57 9.98
CA GLY A 392 -9.65 2.40 9.29
C GLY A 392 -11.00 2.58 9.99
N THR A 393 -11.19 2.03 11.19
CA THR A 393 -12.46 2.12 11.94
C THR A 393 -12.59 3.40 12.76
N GLY A 394 -11.48 4.09 13.07
CA GLY A 394 -11.50 5.29 13.92
C GLY A 394 -11.87 5.04 15.39
N ALA A 395 -11.94 3.77 15.83
CA ALA A 395 -12.45 3.42 17.16
C ALA A 395 -11.62 4.05 18.30
N VAL A 396 -12.22 5.01 19.00
CA VAL A 396 -11.56 5.79 20.07
C VAL A 396 -11.11 4.90 21.24
N LEU A 397 -11.88 3.86 21.58
CA LEU A 397 -11.53 2.93 22.66
C LEU A 397 -10.21 2.20 22.36
N LYS A 398 -10.02 1.78 21.11
CA LYS A 398 -8.79 1.11 20.67
C LYS A 398 -7.61 2.07 20.62
N LEU A 399 -7.83 3.30 20.15
CA LEU A 399 -6.81 4.35 20.23
C LEU A 399 -6.37 4.62 21.68
N GLN A 400 -7.31 4.63 22.64
CA GLN A 400 -6.99 4.79 24.07
C GLN A 400 -6.19 3.62 24.64
N GLN A 401 -6.54 2.38 24.28
CA GLN A 401 -5.81 1.17 24.68
C GLN A 401 -4.36 1.22 24.17
N LEU A 402 -4.17 1.52 22.87
CA LEU A 402 -2.85 1.67 22.27
C LEU A 402 -2.04 2.80 22.93
N LEU A 403 -2.68 3.91 23.27
CA LEU A 403 -2.02 5.00 24.00
C LEU A 403 -1.64 4.63 25.42
N HIS A 404 -2.38 3.74 26.09
CA HIS A 404 -1.99 3.23 27.39
C HIS A 404 -0.69 2.43 27.29
N ILE A 405 -0.62 1.52 26.32
CA ILE A 405 0.59 0.72 26.01
C ILE A 405 1.77 1.63 25.68
N CYS A 406 1.57 2.72 24.95
CA CYS A 406 2.64 3.68 24.66
C CYS A 406 3.10 4.51 25.87
N ASN A 407 2.25 4.66 26.90
CA ASN A 407 2.57 5.43 28.11
C ASN A 407 3.10 4.57 29.26
N GLU A 408 2.95 3.24 29.19
CA GLU A 408 3.63 2.31 30.09
C GLU A 408 5.13 2.45 29.87
N HIS A 409 5.80 3.09 30.83
CA HIS A 409 7.25 3.25 30.79
C HIS A 409 7.88 1.89 31.05
N ILE A 410 8.87 1.53 30.23
CA ILE A 410 9.70 0.38 30.51
C ILE A 410 10.58 0.79 31.69
N GLU A 411 10.25 0.30 32.89
CA GLU A 411 11.17 0.41 34.02
C GLU A 411 12.42 -0.41 33.69
N GLU A 412 13.44 0.23 33.13
CA GLU A 412 14.82 -0.22 33.28
C GLU A 412 15.07 -0.25 34.79
N LYS A 413 14.97 -1.43 35.42
CA LYS A 413 15.48 -1.61 36.78
C LYS A 413 16.98 -1.31 36.72
N GLU A 414 17.35 -0.05 36.94
CA GLU A 414 18.73 0.37 37.18
C GLU A 414 19.28 -0.51 38.30
N GLU A 415 20.32 -1.29 37.99
CA GLU A 415 21.15 -1.96 38.98
C GLU A 415 21.74 -0.89 39.93
N LYS A 416 21.04 -0.61 41.03
CA LYS A 416 21.66 0.06 42.17
C LYS A 416 22.51 -0.96 42.91
N GLU A 417 23.81 -0.91 42.67
CA GLU A 417 24.82 -1.54 43.51
C GLU A 417 24.54 -1.22 45.00
N GLY A 418 24.27 -2.26 45.81
CA GLY A 418 24.09 -2.11 47.26
C GLY A 418 23.40 -3.27 47.98
N ASP A 419 24.16 -4.36 48.17
CA ASP A 419 24.07 -5.37 49.26
C ASP A 419 22.88 -6.37 49.33
N ASP A 420 23.22 -7.63 49.03
CA ASP A 420 22.75 -8.90 49.60
C ASP A 420 21.30 -9.04 50.06
N LYS A 421 20.47 -9.67 49.20
CA LYS A 421 19.70 -10.87 49.54
C LYS A 421 19.23 -11.59 48.27
N LYS A 422 19.69 -12.83 48.11
CA LYS A 422 19.17 -13.81 47.15
C LYS A 422 17.70 -14.11 47.49
N GLU A 423 16.79 -13.76 46.58
CA GLU A 423 15.53 -14.48 46.40
C GLU A 423 15.41 -14.87 44.92
N GLU A 424 15.00 -16.13 44.74
CA GLU A 424 14.94 -16.88 43.50
C GLU A 424 13.68 -16.51 42.71
N GLY A 425 13.79 -16.36 41.38
CA GLY A 425 12.63 -16.50 40.48
C GLY A 425 11.97 -15.25 39.90
N GLU A 426 12.72 -14.30 39.33
CA GLU A 426 12.16 -13.35 38.33
C GLU A 426 12.87 -13.58 36.98
N GLU A 427 12.11 -14.07 36.01
CA GLU A 427 12.51 -14.19 34.60
C GLU A 427 13.01 -12.83 34.09
N LYS A 428 14.14 -12.84 33.37
CA LYS A 428 14.62 -11.66 32.64
C LYS A 428 13.51 -11.23 31.67
N ARG A 429 12.78 -10.16 31.99
CA ARG A 429 11.86 -9.50 31.05
C ARG A 429 12.70 -9.04 29.85
N ASP A 430 12.48 -9.66 28.70
CA ASP A 430 13.22 -9.36 27.46
C ASP A 430 12.84 -7.96 26.97
N LEU A 431 13.62 -6.94 27.38
CA LEU A 431 13.47 -5.52 27.05
C LEU A 431 13.23 -5.26 25.54
N SER A 432 13.83 -6.07 24.65
CA SER A 432 13.67 -5.93 23.20
C SER A 432 12.27 -6.24 22.68
N GLY A 433 11.49 -7.09 23.35
CA GLY A 433 10.12 -7.42 22.96
C GLY A 433 9.16 -6.29 23.31
N ASP A 434 9.26 -5.75 24.53
CA ASP A 434 8.42 -4.66 25.01
C ASP A 434 8.68 -3.35 24.23
N MET A 435 9.93 -3.11 23.80
CA MET A 435 10.29 -2.01 22.91
C MET A 435 9.62 -2.10 21.53
N LEU A 436 9.46 -3.31 20.98
CA LEU A 436 8.76 -3.53 19.71
C LEU A 436 7.25 -3.36 19.86
N VAL A 437 6.68 -3.79 20.99
CA VAL A 437 5.26 -3.59 21.31
C VAL A 437 4.89 -2.10 21.26
N GLN A 438 5.69 -1.25 21.93
CA GLN A 438 5.45 0.19 21.92
C GLN A 438 5.56 0.79 20.51
N ALA A 439 6.55 0.35 19.71
CA ALA A 439 6.72 0.84 18.36
C ALA A 439 5.58 0.42 17.42
N TYR A 440 5.08 -0.81 17.54
CA TYR A 440 3.90 -1.26 16.81
C TYR A 440 2.65 -0.50 17.25
N ALA A 441 2.47 -0.26 18.56
CA ALA A 441 1.35 0.55 19.06
C ALA A 441 1.32 1.96 18.45
N VAL A 442 2.48 2.62 18.29
CA VAL A 442 2.59 3.94 17.65
C VAL A 442 2.15 3.91 16.18
N ILE A 443 2.57 2.90 15.41
CA ILE A 443 2.12 2.72 14.02
C ILE A 443 0.61 2.41 13.96
N GLY A 444 0.12 1.65 14.95
CA GLY A 444 -1.28 1.31 15.08
C GLY A 444 -2.19 2.51 15.26
N LEU A 445 -1.75 3.51 16.01
CA LEU A 445 -2.48 4.78 16.15
C LEU A 445 -2.73 5.42 14.77
N SER A 446 -1.74 5.37 13.87
CA SER A 446 -1.88 5.90 12.51
C SER A 446 -2.82 5.07 11.64
N LEU A 447 -2.73 3.75 11.70
CA LEU A 447 -3.57 2.86 10.88
C LEU A 447 -5.04 2.93 11.28
N VAL A 448 -5.33 2.96 12.57
CA VAL A 448 -6.71 3.10 13.08
C VAL A 448 -7.27 4.50 12.73
N ALA A 449 -6.44 5.54 12.84
CA ALA A 449 -6.85 6.92 12.54
C ALA A 449 -6.87 7.27 11.03
N MET A 450 -6.28 6.45 10.15
CA MET A 450 -6.17 6.75 8.72
C MET A 450 -7.54 6.99 8.05
N GLY A 451 -8.61 6.38 8.59
CA GLY A 451 -9.98 6.46 8.06
C GLY A 451 -10.75 7.74 8.36
N GLU A 452 -10.31 8.57 9.32
CA GLU A 452 -11.09 9.74 9.77
C GLU A 452 -10.26 11.00 9.95
N GLU A 453 -10.69 12.13 9.40
CA GLU A 453 -9.97 13.41 9.55
C GLU A 453 -9.85 13.87 11.01
N VAL A 454 -10.90 13.67 11.81
CA VAL A 454 -10.89 14.07 13.23
C VAL A 454 -9.90 13.21 14.02
N GLY A 455 -9.89 11.90 13.77
CA GLY A 455 -8.91 10.97 14.34
C GLY A 455 -7.48 11.32 13.95
N GLN A 456 -7.23 11.66 12.68
CA GLN A 456 -5.91 12.10 12.21
C GLN A 456 -5.42 13.34 12.97
N ASP A 457 -6.25 14.38 13.10
CA ASP A 457 -5.89 15.61 13.81
C ASP A 457 -5.64 15.37 15.32
N MET A 458 -6.36 14.42 15.93
CA MET A 458 -6.14 14.01 17.32
C MET A 458 -4.79 13.30 17.49
N VAL A 459 -4.51 12.29 16.67
CA VAL A 459 -3.28 11.49 16.75
C VAL A 459 -2.05 12.35 16.44
N LEU A 460 -2.13 13.28 15.48
CA LEU A 460 -1.04 14.22 15.19
C LEU A 460 -0.63 15.07 16.40
N ARG A 461 -1.58 15.47 17.25
CA ARG A 461 -1.26 16.19 18.50
C ARG A 461 -0.59 15.27 19.52
N GLN A 462 -1.07 14.04 19.62
CA GLN A 462 -0.54 13.05 20.56
C GLN A 462 0.87 12.60 20.18
N PHE A 463 1.19 12.52 18.89
CA PHE A 463 2.56 12.29 18.39
C PHE A 463 3.54 13.37 18.85
N GLY A 464 3.11 14.63 18.96
CA GLY A 464 3.93 15.67 19.56
C GLY A 464 4.31 15.36 21.01
N HIS A 465 3.37 14.83 21.80
CA HIS A 465 3.63 14.41 23.17
C HIS A 465 4.54 13.18 23.23
N LEU A 466 4.28 12.16 22.41
CA LEU A 466 5.09 10.94 22.34
C LEU A 466 6.53 11.22 21.89
N MET A 467 6.78 12.24 21.07
CA MET A 467 8.14 12.63 20.68
C MET A 467 8.93 13.29 21.82
N HIS A 468 8.25 14.02 22.71
CA HIS A 468 8.90 14.71 23.82
C HIS A 468 9.12 13.81 25.04
N TYR A 469 8.17 12.93 25.34
CA TYR A 469 8.17 12.10 26.55
C TYR A 469 8.40 10.61 26.30
N GLY A 470 8.32 10.16 25.05
CA GLY A 470 8.51 8.76 24.71
C GLY A 470 9.98 8.32 24.71
N GLU A 471 10.18 7.02 24.91
CA GLU A 471 11.47 6.36 24.84
C GLU A 471 12.09 6.44 23.42
N ALA A 472 13.36 6.05 23.30
CA ALA A 472 14.08 6.12 22.02
C ALA A 472 13.37 5.39 20.87
N ASN A 473 12.71 4.25 21.14
CA ASN A 473 12.03 3.45 20.11
C ASN A 473 10.74 4.11 19.63
N ILE A 474 9.96 4.69 20.55
CA ILE A 474 8.78 5.49 20.23
C ILE A 474 9.19 6.67 19.34
N ARG A 475 10.28 7.37 19.69
CA ARG A 475 10.79 8.50 18.89
C ARG A 475 11.21 8.10 17.46
N LYS A 476 11.68 6.86 17.26
CA LYS A 476 11.99 6.32 15.92
C LYS A 476 10.73 5.96 15.12
N ALA A 477 9.67 5.48 15.79
CA ALA A 477 8.43 5.04 15.15
C ALA A 477 7.50 6.20 14.77
N VAL A 478 7.44 7.27 15.58
CA VAL A 478 6.49 8.39 15.37
C VAL A 478 6.62 9.04 13.97
N PRO A 479 7.81 9.35 13.42
CA PRO A 479 7.89 9.93 12.08
C PRO A 479 7.31 9.02 10.99
N LEU A 480 7.53 7.70 11.09
CA LEU A 480 6.94 6.72 10.15
C LEU A 480 5.42 6.70 10.28
N ALA A 481 4.92 6.71 11.52
CA ALA A 481 3.50 6.77 11.81
C ALA A 481 2.86 8.05 11.24
N MET A 482 3.51 9.21 11.34
CA MET A 482 3.04 10.44 10.70
C MET A 482 2.98 10.36 9.17
N GLY A 483 3.93 9.65 8.54
CA GLY A 483 3.91 9.41 7.09
C GLY A 483 2.75 8.50 6.65
N LEU A 484 2.40 7.51 7.47
CA LEU A 484 1.30 6.57 7.21
C LEU A 484 -0.09 7.18 7.39
N ILE A 485 -0.25 8.25 8.17
CA ILE A 485 -1.56 8.92 8.35
C ILE A 485 -2.07 9.52 7.03
N SER A 486 -1.17 10.10 6.24
CA SER A 486 -1.54 10.88 5.06
C SER A 486 -0.68 10.54 3.83
N PRO A 487 -0.65 9.28 3.38
CA PRO A 487 0.12 8.88 2.21
C PRO A 487 -0.34 9.65 0.96
N SER A 488 0.61 10.18 0.18
CA SER A 488 0.34 11.03 -1.00
C SER A 488 -0.55 12.26 -0.75
N ASN A 489 -0.71 12.70 0.50
CA ASN A 489 -1.40 13.94 0.88
C ASN A 489 -0.43 14.89 1.60
N PRO A 490 0.18 15.87 0.90
CA PRO A 490 1.16 16.76 1.49
C PRO A 490 0.51 17.88 2.31
N GLN A 491 0.03 17.54 3.51
CA GLN A 491 -0.47 18.51 4.48
C GLN A 491 0.69 19.34 5.07
N MET A 492 0.52 20.66 5.10
CA MET A 492 1.55 21.60 5.58
C MET A 492 1.97 21.33 7.03
N LYS A 493 0.99 21.03 7.90
CA LYS A 493 1.22 20.73 9.32
C LYS A 493 2.15 19.53 9.51
N VAL A 494 1.98 18.50 8.69
CA VAL A 494 2.70 17.22 8.81
C VAL A 494 4.13 17.37 8.31
N TYR A 495 4.36 17.91 7.11
CA TYR A 495 5.73 18.05 6.62
C TYR A 495 6.55 19.13 7.32
N ASP A 496 5.95 20.21 7.82
CA ASP A 496 6.69 21.20 8.63
C ASP A 496 7.14 20.61 9.98
N THR A 497 6.41 19.61 10.49
CA THR A 497 6.80 18.85 11.69
C THR A 497 7.86 17.80 11.37
N LEU A 498 7.68 17.01 10.30
CA LEU A 498 8.70 16.06 9.83
C LEU A 498 10.02 16.76 9.44
N SER A 499 9.96 17.97 8.87
CA SER A 499 11.14 18.76 8.56
C SER A 499 11.93 19.15 9.81
N ARG A 500 11.27 19.35 10.95
CA ARG A 500 11.95 19.58 12.24
C ARG A 500 12.62 18.30 12.74
N TYR A 501 11.94 17.16 12.63
CA TYR A 501 12.49 15.85 13.03
C TYR A 501 13.63 15.36 12.11
N SER A 502 13.68 15.79 10.85
CA SER A 502 14.79 15.47 9.95
C SER A 502 16.14 16.09 10.34
N HIS A 503 16.15 17.08 11.24
CA HIS A 503 17.35 17.70 11.80
C HIS A 503 17.62 17.27 13.25
N ASP A 504 17.00 16.20 13.72
CA ASP A 504 17.29 15.63 15.04
C ASP A 504 18.74 15.12 15.12
N ASN A 505 19.29 15.08 16.32
CA ASN A 505 20.64 14.58 16.58
C ASN A 505 20.73 13.06 16.37
N ASP A 506 19.62 12.33 16.57
CA ASP A 506 19.56 10.89 16.27
C ASP A 506 19.35 10.66 14.77
N ILE A 507 20.35 10.05 14.13
CA ILE A 507 20.35 9.75 12.70
C ILE A 507 19.21 8.81 12.33
N ASP A 508 18.85 7.86 13.20
CA ASP A 508 17.81 6.88 12.89
C ASP A 508 16.42 7.55 12.83
N VAL A 509 16.15 8.49 13.74
CA VAL A 509 14.93 9.33 13.74
C VAL A 509 14.91 10.22 12.50
N ALA A 510 16.04 10.83 12.16
CA ALA A 510 16.16 11.70 10.99
C ALA A 510 15.91 10.94 9.67
N VAL A 511 16.47 9.73 9.52
CA VAL A 511 16.25 8.85 8.36
C VAL A 511 14.78 8.47 8.22
N ASN A 512 14.13 8.10 9.32
CA ASN A 512 12.71 7.76 9.33
C ASN A 512 11.83 8.97 8.98
N ALA A 513 12.18 10.18 9.45
CA ALA A 513 11.49 11.41 9.08
C ALA A 513 11.66 11.76 7.60
N ILE A 514 12.85 11.55 7.04
CA ILE A 514 13.12 11.76 5.60
C ILE A 514 12.28 10.80 4.75
N PHE A 515 12.23 9.52 5.13
CA PHE A 515 11.41 8.53 4.43
C PHE A 515 9.92 8.86 4.51
N ALA A 516 9.43 9.25 5.69
CA ALA A 516 8.05 9.67 5.89
C ALA A 516 7.66 10.89 5.03
N MET A 517 8.57 11.85 4.84
CA MET A 517 8.36 12.96 3.89
C MET A 517 8.26 12.47 2.44
N GLY A 518 8.99 11.42 2.08
CA GLY A 518 8.88 10.76 0.78
C GLY A 518 7.50 10.13 0.55
N ILE A 519 6.98 9.38 1.53
CA ILE A 519 5.64 8.77 1.47
C ILE A 519 4.54 9.85 1.39
N LEU A 520 4.65 10.88 2.22
CA LEU A 520 3.70 12.00 2.25
C LEU A 520 3.61 12.72 0.89
N GLY A 521 4.76 12.93 0.27
CA GLY A 521 4.87 13.61 -1.03
C GLY A 521 4.70 12.70 -2.24
N ALA A 522 4.48 11.38 -2.05
CA ALA A 522 4.62 10.40 -3.10
C ALA A 522 3.72 10.71 -4.31
N GLY A 523 4.37 10.92 -5.46
CA GLY A 523 3.74 11.23 -6.76
C GLY A 523 2.94 12.53 -6.83
N THR A 524 3.10 13.45 -5.87
CA THR A 524 2.41 14.76 -5.87
C THR A 524 3.23 15.88 -6.51
N ASN A 525 4.52 15.67 -6.78
CA ASN A 525 5.42 16.69 -7.33
C ASN A 525 5.41 18.03 -6.56
N ASN A 526 5.15 18.04 -5.25
CA ASN A 526 5.05 19.28 -4.49
C ASN A 526 6.39 20.03 -4.45
N ALA A 527 6.41 21.27 -4.98
CA ALA A 527 7.60 22.09 -5.12
C ALA A 527 8.29 22.41 -3.78
N ARG A 528 7.50 22.62 -2.70
CA ARG A 528 8.05 22.96 -1.37
C ARG A 528 8.74 21.77 -0.74
N LEU A 529 8.12 20.58 -0.79
CA LEU A 529 8.75 19.33 -0.33
C LEU A 529 10.02 19.01 -1.14
N ALA A 530 9.98 19.19 -2.46
CA ALA A 530 11.16 19.00 -3.32
C ALA A 530 12.31 19.97 -2.98
N GLN A 531 12.00 21.20 -2.52
CA GLN A 531 13.01 22.13 -2.04
C GLN A 531 13.61 21.70 -0.70
N LEU A 532 12.78 21.26 0.25
CA LEU A 532 13.23 20.77 1.55
C LEU A 532 14.15 19.54 1.40
N LEU A 533 13.76 18.56 0.59
CA LEU A 533 14.59 17.38 0.32
C LEU A 533 15.93 17.72 -0.33
N ARG A 534 15.99 18.75 -1.19
CA ARG A 534 17.27 19.24 -1.76
C ARG A 534 18.17 19.89 -0.70
N GLN A 535 17.58 20.64 0.23
CA GLN A 535 18.35 21.21 1.36
C GLN A 535 18.89 20.10 2.27
N LEU A 536 18.09 19.07 2.54
CA LEU A 536 18.51 17.90 3.34
C LEU A 536 19.62 17.09 2.65
N ALA A 537 19.58 16.95 1.32
CA ALA A 537 20.66 16.30 0.57
C ALA A 537 22.01 17.04 0.74
N SER A 538 21.98 18.38 0.76
CA SER A 538 23.16 19.21 1.02
C SER A 538 23.64 19.08 2.48
N TYR A 539 22.71 18.99 3.44
CA TYR A 539 23.03 18.82 4.85
C TYR A 539 23.70 17.46 5.13
N TYR A 540 23.11 16.36 4.65
CA TYR A 540 23.58 14.99 4.88
C TYR A 540 24.64 14.47 3.88
N HIS A 541 25.31 15.36 3.12
CA HIS A 541 26.30 14.96 2.10
C HIS A 541 27.46 14.08 2.61
N ARG A 542 27.73 14.08 3.93
CA ARG A 542 28.81 13.28 4.56
C ARG A 542 28.38 11.87 4.95
N ASP A 543 27.08 11.66 5.23
CA ASP A 543 26.56 10.36 5.65
C ASP A 543 25.89 9.67 4.47
N ALA A 544 26.50 8.58 3.99
CA ALA A 544 26.02 7.83 2.84
C ALA A 544 24.64 7.20 3.08
N ASN A 545 24.31 6.83 4.32
CA ASN A 545 23.03 6.19 4.66
C ASN A 545 21.88 7.19 4.65
N ALA A 546 22.06 8.35 5.29
CA ALA A 546 21.08 9.42 5.28
C ALA A 546 20.89 9.97 3.86
N LEU A 547 21.98 10.16 3.10
CA LEU A 547 21.91 10.60 1.71
C LEU A 547 21.14 9.61 0.83
N PHE A 548 21.37 8.30 1.00
CA PHE A 548 20.64 7.26 0.29
C PHE A 548 19.12 7.38 0.50
N MET A 549 18.68 7.58 1.75
CA MET A 549 17.27 7.76 2.07
C MET A 549 16.69 9.06 1.49
N VAL A 550 17.43 10.16 1.53
CA VAL A 550 17.00 11.43 0.90
C VAL A 550 16.77 11.25 -0.60
N ARG A 551 17.64 10.51 -1.28
CA ARG A 551 17.51 10.25 -2.72
C ARG A 551 16.28 9.37 -3.01
N ILE A 552 16.02 8.33 -2.22
CA ILE A 552 14.77 7.55 -2.33
C ILE A 552 13.54 8.45 -2.12
N ALA A 553 13.53 9.30 -1.10
CA ALA A 553 12.42 10.21 -0.83
C ALA A 553 12.19 11.20 -2.00
N GLN A 554 13.25 11.67 -2.66
CA GLN A 554 13.16 12.47 -3.89
C GLN A 554 12.56 11.67 -5.06
N GLY A 555 12.94 10.40 -5.21
CA GLY A 555 12.37 9.48 -6.20
C GLY A 555 10.87 9.25 -5.97
N LEU A 556 10.46 8.99 -4.73
CA LEU A 556 9.06 8.81 -4.35
C LEU A 556 8.22 10.06 -4.63
N LEU A 557 8.74 11.26 -4.35
CA LEU A 557 8.02 12.52 -4.62
C LEU A 557 7.67 12.69 -6.11
N HIS A 558 8.55 12.22 -6.99
CA HIS A 558 8.40 12.29 -8.45
C HIS A 558 7.90 10.98 -9.09
N MET A 559 7.34 10.08 -8.28
CA MET A 559 6.90 8.76 -8.72
C MET A 559 5.94 8.82 -9.91
N GLY A 560 6.20 8.02 -10.94
CA GLY A 560 5.45 8.02 -12.20
C GLY A 560 5.37 9.41 -12.84
N LYS A 561 6.41 10.24 -12.70
CA LYS A 561 6.47 11.65 -13.12
C LYS A 561 5.39 12.54 -12.47
N GLY A 562 4.76 12.09 -11.38
CA GLY A 562 3.64 12.74 -10.69
C GLY A 562 2.26 12.22 -11.06
N THR A 563 2.19 11.09 -11.78
CA THR A 563 0.92 10.48 -12.18
C THR A 563 0.45 9.36 -11.26
N MET A 564 1.29 8.92 -10.33
CA MET A 564 0.98 7.80 -9.43
C MET A 564 0.76 8.25 -7.99
N SER A 565 0.07 7.44 -7.18
CA SER A 565 -0.13 7.65 -5.75
C SER A 565 0.03 6.35 -4.98
N ILE A 566 0.33 6.47 -3.68
CA ILE A 566 0.42 5.37 -2.72
C ILE A 566 -0.73 5.43 -1.71
N ASN A 567 -1.77 6.25 -1.95
CA ASN A 567 -2.90 6.34 -1.02
C ASN A 567 -3.72 5.03 -1.03
N PRO A 568 -3.85 4.31 0.11
CA PRO A 568 -4.64 3.08 0.17
C PRO A 568 -6.15 3.35 0.08
N PHE A 569 -6.59 4.59 0.32
CA PHE A 569 -8.00 4.97 0.20
C PHE A 569 -8.37 5.40 -1.22
N HIS A 570 -9.55 4.96 -1.65
CA HIS A 570 -10.16 5.40 -2.91
C HIS A 570 -11.66 5.66 -2.74
N THR A 571 -12.28 6.27 -3.76
CA THR A 571 -13.70 6.62 -3.76
C THR A 571 -14.02 7.54 -2.58
N ASP A 572 -13.46 8.76 -2.60
CA ASP A 572 -13.72 9.78 -1.58
C ASP A 572 -13.46 9.29 -0.12
N ARG A 573 -12.37 8.54 0.06
CA ARG A 573 -11.94 7.93 1.35
C ARG A 573 -12.94 6.94 1.99
N SER A 574 -13.99 6.56 1.27
CA SER A 574 -14.98 5.63 1.80
C SER A 574 -14.48 4.18 1.85
N VAL A 575 -13.60 3.80 0.92
CA VAL A 575 -13.11 2.43 0.81
C VAL A 575 -11.58 2.38 0.91
N MET A 576 -11.11 1.51 1.80
CA MET A 576 -9.68 1.22 1.98
C MET A 576 -9.31 -0.04 1.19
N SER A 577 -8.30 0.08 0.33
CA SER A 577 -7.62 -1.08 -0.24
C SER A 577 -6.71 -1.71 0.81
N ARG A 578 -7.06 -2.94 1.19
CA ARG A 578 -6.33 -3.71 2.22
C ARG A 578 -4.96 -4.13 1.74
N VAL A 579 -4.84 -4.49 0.47
CA VAL A 579 -3.58 -4.86 -0.17
C VAL A 579 -2.59 -3.69 -0.18
N GLY A 580 -3.05 -2.48 -0.51
CA GLY A 580 -2.22 -1.28 -0.48
C GLY A 580 -1.79 -0.89 0.94
N ALA A 581 -2.70 -0.99 1.91
CA ALA A 581 -2.37 -0.75 3.32
C ALA A 581 -1.38 -1.79 3.87
N ALA A 582 -1.53 -3.06 3.49
CA ALA A 582 -0.63 -4.15 3.86
C ALA A 582 0.80 -3.94 3.33
N GLY A 583 0.94 -3.50 2.07
CA GLY A 583 2.25 -3.18 1.50
C GLY A 583 2.94 -2.00 2.18
N LEU A 584 2.18 -0.93 2.48
CA LEU A 584 2.67 0.21 3.26
C LEU A 584 3.11 -0.19 4.66
N LEU A 585 2.32 -1.04 5.33
CA LEU A 585 2.64 -1.56 6.66
C LEU A 585 3.89 -2.42 6.65
N THR A 586 4.06 -3.28 5.64
CA THR A 586 5.26 -4.12 5.47
C THR A 586 6.52 -3.27 5.40
N VAL A 587 6.49 -2.19 4.64
CA VAL A 587 7.62 -1.26 4.51
C VAL A 587 7.84 -0.48 5.81
N ALA A 588 6.77 -0.06 6.50
CA ALA A 588 6.89 0.62 7.78
C ALA A 588 7.50 -0.28 8.87
N VAL A 589 7.06 -1.54 8.97
CA VAL A 589 7.59 -2.53 9.93
C VAL A 589 9.07 -2.82 9.70
N SER A 590 9.51 -2.83 8.44
CA SER A 590 10.93 -3.02 8.10
C SER A 590 11.86 -1.87 8.54
N LEU A 591 11.31 -0.70 8.90
CA LEU A 591 12.06 0.52 9.27
C LEU A 591 12.04 0.84 10.78
N ILE A 592 11.29 0.11 11.60
CA ILE A 592 11.02 0.46 13.00
C ILE A 592 12.28 0.51 13.87
N ASP A 593 13.05 -0.57 13.90
CA ASP A 593 14.00 -0.79 15.00
C ASP A 593 15.44 -0.43 14.62
N ASN A 594 15.75 -0.48 13.32
CA ASN A 594 17.01 0.04 12.79
C ASN A 594 16.99 0.15 11.26
N PRO A 595 16.86 1.37 10.70
CA PRO A 595 16.93 1.58 9.25
C PRO A 595 18.25 1.04 8.66
N LYS A 596 19.33 1.06 9.45
CA LYS A 596 20.68 0.57 9.09
C LYS A 596 20.78 -0.94 8.97
N ALA A 597 19.88 -1.68 9.60
CA ALA A 597 19.97 -3.13 9.69
C ALA A 597 19.18 -3.88 8.61
N PHE A 598 18.19 -3.26 7.99
CA PHE A 598 17.36 -3.87 6.94
C PHE A 598 17.49 -3.12 5.61
N ILE A 599 16.85 -1.96 5.49
CA ILE A 599 16.75 -1.25 4.21
C ILE A 599 18.08 -0.63 3.78
N LEU A 600 18.88 -0.07 4.71
CA LEU A 600 20.18 0.54 4.41
C LEU A 600 21.37 -0.44 4.51
N GLY A 601 21.09 -1.68 4.94
CA GLY A 601 22.06 -2.76 5.07
C GLY A 601 22.06 -3.62 3.81
N ASP A 602 21.36 -4.74 3.87
CA ASP A 602 21.47 -5.82 2.88
C ASP A 602 20.13 -6.09 2.15
N HIS A 603 19.00 -5.53 2.61
CA HIS A 603 17.66 -5.87 2.11
C HIS A 603 16.90 -4.67 1.54
N HIS A 604 17.52 -3.98 0.59
CA HIS A 604 16.94 -2.82 -0.10
C HIS A 604 15.69 -3.17 -0.94
N TYR A 605 15.57 -4.42 -1.38
CA TYR A 605 14.45 -4.90 -2.21
C TYR A 605 13.10 -4.91 -1.49
N LEU A 606 13.07 -4.81 -0.15
CA LEU A 606 11.82 -4.69 0.62
C LEU A 606 11.03 -3.41 0.29
N LEU A 607 11.69 -2.38 -0.26
CA LEU A 607 11.00 -1.18 -0.74
C LEU A 607 10.03 -1.46 -1.89
N TYR A 608 10.19 -2.56 -2.63
CA TYR A 608 9.27 -2.93 -3.71
C TYR A 608 7.90 -3.39 -3.23
N PHE A 609 7.71 -3.66 -1.93
CA PHE A 609 6.37 -3.87 -1.38
C PHE A 609 5.46 -2.63 -1.52
N LEU A 610 6.03 -1.43 -1.73
CA LEU A 610 5.27 -0.22 -2.08
C LEU A 610 4.46 -0.37 -3.37
N VAL A 611 4.88 -1.25 -4.29
CA VAL A 611 4.20 -1.44 -5.60
C VAL A 611 2.74 -1.89 -5.42
N THR A 612 2.44 -2.64 -4.37
CA THR A 612 1.06 -3.07 -4.06
C THR A 612 0.11 -1.89 -3.80
N ALA A 613 0.64 -0.77 -3.31
CA ALA A 613 -0.09 0.45 -3.03
C ALA A 613 -0.02 1.48 -4.17
N MET A 614 0.86 1.26 -5.15
CA MET A 614 1.02 2.15 -6.29
C MET A 614 -0.16 2.01 -7.25
N HIS A 615 -0.84 3.12 -7.49
CA HIS A 615 -1.91 3.21 -8.48
C HIS A 615 -1.83 4.55 -9.22
N PRO A 616 -2.36 4.64 -10.45
CA PRO A 616 -2.31 5.86 -11.22
C PRO A 616 -3.48 6.78 -10.85
N ARG A 617 -3.22 8.09 -10.74
CA ARG A 617 -4.18 9.13 -10.32
C ARG A 617 -4.91 9.78 -11.50
N PHE A 618 -5.37 9.00 -12.45
CA PHE A 618 -6.06 9.55 -13.62
C PHE A 618 -7.57 9.41 -13.52
N LEU A 619 -8.25 10.33 -14.19
CA LEU A 619 -9.63 10.18 -14.63
C LEU A 619 -9.61 9.95 -16.14
N ILE A 620 -9.96 8.74 -16.56
CA ILE A 620 -10.14 8.37 -17.96
C ILE A 620 -11.59 7.98 -18.16
N THR A 621 -12.20 8.56 -19.18
CA THR A 621 -13.56 8.27 -19.59
C THR A 621 -13.56 7.32 -20.78
N LEU A 622 -14.30 6.22 -20.65
CA LEU A 622 -14.47 5.21 -21.69
C LEU A 622 -15.93 5.19 -22.16
N ASP A 623 -16.15 4.89 -23.44
CA ASP A 623 -17.49 4.64 -23.99
C ASP A 623 -18.01 3.23 -23.60
N GLU A 624 -19.26 2.93 -23.96
CA GLU A 624 -19.84 1.59 -23.87
C GLU A 624 -19.07 0.53 -24.68
N ASP A 625 -18.20 0.93 -25.60
CA ASP A 625 -17.31 0.05 -26.37
C ASP A 625 -15.85 0.04 -25.86
N LEU A 626 -15.59 0.52 -24.63
CA LEU A 626 -14.26 0.58 -24.00
C LEU A 626 -13.23 1.45 -24.74
N LYS A 627 -13.68 2.35 -25.63
CA LYS A 627 -12.82 3.31 -26.31
C LYS A 627 -12.66 4.58 -25.47
N PRO A 628 -11.47 5.20 -25.41
CA PRO A 628 -11.28 6.47 -24.72
C PRO A 628 -12.07 7.58 -25.42
N VAL A 629 -12.89 8.29 -24.67
CA VAL A 629 -13.66 9.46 -25.14
C VAL A 629 -13.20 10.68 -24.36
N GLN A 630 -12.86 11.75 -25.07
CA GLN A 630 -12.53 13.03 -24.47
C GLN A 630 -13.82 13.82 -24.19
N VAL A 631 -14.09 14.04 -22.92
CA VAL A 631 -15.22 14.82 -22.41
C VAL A 631 -14.72 15.90 -21.45
N ASN A 632 -15.37 17.06 -21.48
CA ASN A 632 -15.06 18.16 -20.56
C ASN A 632 -15.56 17.84 -19.14
N VAL A 633 -14.66 17.95 -18.18
CA VAL A 633 -14.90 17.73 -16.76
C VAL A 633 -14.53 18.97 -15.96
N ARG A 634 -15.36 19.28 -14.96
CA ARG A 634 -15.11 20.33 -13.97
C ARG A 634 -14.44 19.71 -12.76
N VAL A 635 -13.18 20.08 -12.53
CA VAL A 635 -12.42 19.62 -11.36
C VAL A 635 -12.38 20.73 -10.33
N GLY A 636 -12.73 20.40 -9.09
CA GLY A 636 -12.70 21.33 -7.96
C GLY A 636 -12.53 20.60 -6.63
N GLN A 637 -12.43 21.34 -5.53
CA GLN A 637 -12.28 20.74 -4.20
C GLN A 637 -13.61 20.11 -3.75
N ALA A 638 -13.55 18.86 -3.29
CA ALA A 638 -14.72 18.09 -2.85
C ALA A 638 -15.35 18.70 -1.59
N VAL A 639 -16.67 18.86 -1.61
CA VAL A 639 -17.49 19.31 -0.47
C VAL A 639 -18.83 18.57 -0.51
N ASP A 640 -19.33 18.13 0.64
CA ASP A 640 -20.53 17.29 0.72
C ASP A 640 -21.77 17.93 0.07
N VAL A 641 -22.04 19.22 0.32
CA VAL A 641 -23.13 19.96 -0.34
C VAL A 641 -22.82 21.46 -0.43
N VAL A 642 -22.83 21.99 -1.65
CA VAL A 642 -22.79 23.44 -1.92
C VAL A 642 -23.78 23.78 -3.03
N GLY A 643 -24.55 24.86 -2.89
CA GLY A 643 -25.45 25.34 -3.94
C GLY A 643 -26.88 25.63 -3.49
N GLN A 644 -27.71 26.07 -4.43
CA GLN A 644 -29.13 26.35 -4.18
C GLN A 644 -29.93 25.04 -4.06
N ALA A 645 -30.99 25.07 -3.23
CA ALA A 645 -31.90 23.93 -3.08
C ALA A 645 -32.49 23.54 -4.45
N GLY A 646 -32.19 22.33 -4.93
CA GLY A 646 -32.67 21.77 -6.20
C GLY A 646 -31.58 21.23 -7.13
N ARG A 647 -30.35 21.76 -7.05
CA ARG A 647 -29.15 21.20 -7.74
C ARG A 647 -27.95 21.29 -6.80
N PRO A 648 -27.81 20.37 -5.83
CA PRO A 648 -26.64 20.34 -4.96
C PRO A 648 -25.39 20.03 -5.81
N LYS A 649 -24.38 20.88 -5.73
CA LYS A 649 -23.06 20.61 -6.30
C LYS A 649 -22.16 20.04 -5.22
N THR A 650 -21.26 19.16 -5.63
CA THR A 650 -20.32 18.49 -4.72
C THR A 650 -18.89 19.05 -4.83
N ILE A 651 -18.70 20.09 -5.66
CA ILE A 651 -17.42 20.75 -5.88
C ILE A 651 -17.46 22.24 -5.55
N THR A 652 -16.37 22.74 -4.97
CA THR A 652 -16.09 24.17 -4.81
C THR A 652 -14.96 24.61 -5.74
N GLY A 653 -15.15 25.75 -6.40
CA GLY A 653 -14.15 26.34 -7.30
C GLY A 653 -13.72 25.41 -8.43
N TRP A 654 -14.39 25.45 -9.58
CA TRP A 654 -14.09 24.53 -10.68
C TRP A 654 -13.17 25.14 -11.74
N GLN A 655 -12.31 24.29 -12.29
CA GLN A 655 -11.63 24.51 -13.57
C GLN A 655 -12.14 23.47 -14.57
N THR A 656 -12.52 23.90 -15.77
CA THR A 656 -12.87 22.99 -16.85
C THR A 656 -11.59 22.45 -17.47
N GLN A 657 -11.46 21.13 -17.49
CA GLN A 657 -10.38 20.41 -18.16
C GLN A 657 -11.00 19.32 -19.06
N SER A 658 -10.37 19.03 -20.19
CA SER A 658 -10.77 17.87 -20.99
C SER A 658 -10.14 16.62 -20.38
N THR A 659 -10.92 15.55 -20.25
CA THR A 659 -10.37 14.21 -19.96
C THR A 659 -9.39 13.80 -21.05
N PRO A 660 -8.32 13.08 -20.69
CA PRO A 660 -7.98 12.52 -19.38
C PRO A 660 -7.23 13.51 -18.47
N VAL A 661 -7.60 13.52 -17.18
CA VAL A 661 -7.12 14.50 -16.18
C VAL A 661 -6.44 13.79 -15.01
N LEU A 662 -5.43 14.41 -14.41
CA LEU A 662 -4.87 13.99 -13.13
C LEU A 662 -5.66 14.61 -11.98
N LEU A 663 -6.18 13.77 -11.07
CA LEU A 663 -6.92 14.24 -9.90
C LEU A 663 -5.99 14.38 -8.68
N GLY A 664 -5.96 15.59 -8.12
CA GLY A 664 -5.33 15.91 -6.86
C GLY A 664 -6.03 15.25 -5.67
N TYR A 665 -5.43 15.38 -4.48
CA TYR A 665 -6.01 14.79 -3.27
C TYR A 665 -7.11 15.70 -2.74
N GLY A 666 -8.32 15.16 -2.57
CA GLY A 666 -9.50 15.96 -2.19
C GLY A 666 -10.10 16.76 -3.34
N GLU A 667 -9.67 16.50 -4.58
CA GLU A 667 -10.32 17.03 -5.79
C GLU A 667 -11.35 16.04 -6.31
N ARG A 668 -12.50 16.55 -6.76
CA ARG A 668 -13.57 15.77 -7.38
C ARG A 668 -13.85 16.34 -8.77
N ALA A 669 -14.14 15.44 -9.69
CA ALA A 669 -14.56 15.78 -11.04
C ALA A 669 -16.08 15.60 -11.20
N GLU A 670 -16.71 16.55 -11.88
CA GLU A 670 -18.10 16.48 -12.35
C GLU A 670 -18.12 16.67 -13.88
N LEU A 671 -19.05 16.01 -14.58
CA LEU A 671 -19.22 16.24 -16.03
C LEU A 671 -19.73 17.66 -16.27
N GLU A 672 -19.23 18.31 -17.33
CA GLU A 672 -19.72 19.62 -17.74
C GLU A 672 -21.07 19.52 -18.45
N ASP A 673 -21.21 18.56 -19.35
CA ASP A 673 -22.37 18.41 -20.24
C ASP A 673 -23.24 17.21 -19.85
N GLU A 674 -24.57 17.36 -19.98
CA GLU A 674 -25.56 16.31 -19.71
C GLU A 674 -25.68 15.29 -20.88
N GLU A 675 -24.83 15.40 -21.91
CA GLU A 675 -24.80 14.48 -23.07
C GLU A 675 -24.40 13.05 -22.67
N TRP A 676 -23.64 12.93 -21.57
CA TRP A 676 -23.10 11.69 -21.07
C TRP A 676 -23.55 11.45 -19.64
N ILE A 677 -23.98 10.23 -19.36
CA ILE A 677 -24.32 9.76 -18.01
C ILE A 677 -23.14 8.94 -17.51
N CYS A 678 -22.57 9.35 -16.37
CA CYS A 678 -21.57 8.57 -15.68
C CYS A 678 -22.20 7.39 -14.96
N MET A 679 -21.70 6.19 -15.22
CA MET A 679 -22.16 4.97 -14.55
C MET A 679 -21.50 4.79 -13.17
N ALA A 680 -20.39 5.49 -12.91
CA ALA A 680 -19.71 5.52 -11.63
C ALA A 680 -20.36 6.52 -10.65
N ASN A 681 -20.37 6.18 -9.35
CA ASN A 681 -20.83 7.09 -8.29
C ASN A 681 -19.90 8.30 -8.11
N VAL A 682 -18.59 8.04 -8.14
CA VAL A 682 -17.54 9.06 -8.04
C VAL A 682 -16.67 8.94 -9.28
N MET A 683 -16.44 10.06 -9.96
CA MET A 683 -15.53 10.12 -11.10
C MET A 683 -14.08 10.07 -10.64
N GLU A 684 -13.59 8.87 -10.39
CA GLU A 684 -12.20 8.56 -10.08
C GLU A 684 -11.74 7.32 -10.85
N GLY A 685 -10.54 7.36 -11.45
CA GLY A 685 -10.01 6.21 -12.19
C GLY A 685 -10.65 6.07 -13.57
N ILE A 686 -11.15 4.88 -13.88
CA ILE A 686 -11.82 4.57 -15.14
C ILE A 686 -13.33 4.72 -14.94
N CYS A 687 -13.94 5.60 -15.73
CA CYS A 687 -15.38 5.84 -15.71
C CYS A 687 -15.98 5.54 -17.07
N ILE A 688 -16.95 4.63 -17.10
CA ILE A 688 -17.74 4.36 -18.30
C ILE A 688 -18.85 5.41 -18.41
N LEU A 689 -18.89 6.06 -19.56
CA LEU A 689 -19.91 7.01 -19.95
C LEU A 689 -20.91 6.33 -20.88
N ARG A 690 -22.20 6.49 -20.57
CA ARG A 690 -23.30 6.15 -21.47
C ARG A 690 -23.80 7.42 -22.14
N LYS A 691 -24.02 7.39 -23.45
CA LYS A 691 -24.67 8.51 -24.13
C LYS A 691 -26.12 8.65 -23.64
N ASN A 692 -26.51 9.85 -23.24
CA ASN A 692 -27.84 10.10 -22.70
C ASN A 692 -28.91 9.92 -23.81
N PRO A 693 -29.88 8.99 -23.65
CA PRO A 693 -30.93 8.76 -24.64
C PRO A 693 -31.97 9.90 -24.71
N GLU A 694 -32.03 10.78 -23.71
CA GLU A 694 -32.95 11.94 -23.66
C GLU A 694 -32.31 13.24 -24.19
N TRP A 695 -31.06 13.18 -24.67
CA TRP A 695 -30.37 14.37 -25.18
C TRP A 695 -30.80 14.70 -26.62
N GLU A 696 -31.71 15.68 -26.76
CA GLU A 696 -31.93 16.37 -28.02
C GLU A 696 -30.88 17.45 -28.20
N ALA A 697 -29.99 17.28 -29.19
CA ALA A 697 -29.04 18.30 -29.61
C ALA A 697 -29.80 19.58 -30.00
N SER A 698 -29.72 20.61 -29.16
CA SER A 698 -30.28 21.94 -29.44
C SER A 698 -29.41 22.77 -30.36
#